data_AF-A0A5N5PQN9-F1
#
_entry.id   AF-A0A5N5PQN9-F1
#
_cell.length_a   1.000
_cell.length_b   1.000
_cell.length_c   1.000
_cell.angle_alpha   90.00
_cell.angle_beta   90.00
_cell.angle_gamma   90.00
#
_symmetry.space_group_name_H-M   'P 1'
#
loop_
_entity.id
_entity.type
_entity.pdbx_description
1 polymer ?
#
loop_
_entity_poly.entity_id
_entity_poly.type
_entity_poly.pdbx_seq_one_letter_code
_entity_poly.pdbx_strand_id
1 'polypeptide(L)'
;MASTRLERFWARLLRVVIKAFLTVFRFFAPQQRGGREGDRLPPITEPLLRVSAVQLARNIRRKQVTSVQVVQAYIDRIQEVNPLINALVKDRFAAALQEAAQVDKLIEEETGGEDVLEDRLPLLGVPFTVKEAFALQGMPNSTGLLSRRAVVSAVDAPPVALLKRAGAIPLGVTNCSELAMWLESHNHLYGITRNPYDLGRIAGGSSGGEGSIIGSGASVVGVGSDIGGSIRMPCFFNGIFGHKPTSGIVNNGGQYPPASGQQPGFLCTGPMCRYAEDLLPMLRIMAGPNAEKLSFSANVDLRKLRFFSVPHDGGSPLLSPVDPQLIQAQKKVVERLEADLGIQVQELRIPQLKYSFQIWGAMMSSPGRDGKSPTTFAELMGGGEKTVWPLWELFKWFLGLSPHTMAAIGLALVEMFQSSQPSQFILQQKESLQKELEELLGTDGVLLYPSHPQLAPKHHQPLFTPFNFSYTGIFNILGLPVTQCPLGLSVEGLPLGLQLVAGKLQDHLSLATALYLEKAFGGWTHIAAQRTMVQAKFWILRKHFVGFPKDSDFELKEENLPEPQDGEVLLEAVFLSVDPYMRPYSRSRLKEGDTMLGTQVSRVVQSRNPNYPVGSYVVANCGWRTHSLSDGSDLRLIHSDWPKELPLSLTLGTIGMPGLTALYGLEEICEIKAGETLLVNAAAGAVGSVVGQIAKIKGCRVVGCAGSDEKVSYLKELGFDYAFNYKTVSSLKDTLLEAAPQGYDCYFENVGGEFSSVVLPQMKQFGRIAVCGSIATYNDTELQTGPYVHTQMIFKQLRMEGFLVFRWKHKDHDSIKRILDWVKEGKLQCREHVTEGFENMPAAFMAMLKGANTGKAIIKI
;
A
#
# COMPACT_ATOMS: atom_id res chain seq x y z
N MET A 1 33.36 10.44 30.80
CA MET A 1 33.75 9.25 31.60
C MET A 1 32.89 8.07 31.18
N ALA A 2 33.50 6.90 30.92
CA ALA A 2 32.75 5.66 30.72
C ALA A 2 31.98 5.34 32.02
N SER A 3 30.69 4.99 31.90
CA SER A 3 29.85 4.65 33.07
C SER A 3 30.57 3.63 33.96
N THR A 4 30.64 3.93 35.25
CA THR A 4 31.37 3.08 36.21
C THR A 4 30.79 1.66 36.17
N ARG A 5 31.59 0.63 36.51
CA ARG A 5 31.07 -0.76 36.58
C ARG A 5 29.86 -0.85 37.52
N LEU A 6 29.81 0.02 38.53
CA LEU A 6 28.73 0.16 39.50
C LEU A 6 27.44 0.69 38.86
N GLU A 7 27.51 1.74 38.04
CA GLU A 7 26.34 2.27 37.31
C GLU A 7 25.75 1.25 36.33
N ARG A 8 26.62 0.50 35.63
CA ARG A 8 26.17 -0.58 34.73
C ARG A 8 25.51 -1.73 35.50
N PHE A 9 26.00 -2.04 36.70
CA PHE A 9 25.40 -3.03 37.59
C PHE A 9 24.02 -2.56 38.09
N TRP A 10 23.91 -1.34 38.60
CA TRP A 10 22.63 -0.78 39.06
C TRP A 10 21.61 -0.63 37.93
N ALA A 11 22.02 -0.21 36.73
CA ALA A 11 21.14 -0.16 35.57
C ALA A 11 20.65 -1.56 35.15
N ARG A 12 21.50 -2.59 35.23
CA ARG A 12 21.11 -3.98 34.98
C ARG A 12 20.16 -4.50 36.05
N LEU A 13 20.45 -4.24 37.32
CA LEU A 13 19.60 -4.62 38.45
C LEU A 13 18.23 -3.94 38.36
N LEU A 14 18.20 -2.64 38.07
CA LEU A 14 16.98 -1.88 37.85
C LEU A 14 16.17 -2.47 36.68
N ARG A 15 16.81 -2.83 35.56
CA ARG A 15 16.13 -3.51 34.44
C ARG A 15 15.56 -4.87 34.84
N VAL A 16 16.25 -5.65 35.68
CA VAL A 16 15.76 -6.94 36.19
C VAL A 16 14.58 -6.75 37.13
N VAL A 17 14.66 -5.79 38.05
CA VAL A 17 13.58 -5.43 38.99
C VAL A 17 12.36 -4.91 38.23
N ILE A 18 12.54 -4.03 37.25
CA ILE A 18 11.51 -3.53 36.33
C ILE A 18 10.84 -4.70 35.58
N LYS A 19 11.62 -5.69 35.10
CA LYS A 19 11.08 -6.90 34.44
C LYS A 19 10.30 -7.81 35.38
N ALA A 20 10.76 -7.97 36.62
CA ALA A 20 10.03 -8.72 37.64
C ALA A 20 8.71 -8.01 38.01
N PHE A 21 8.75 -6.69 38.21
CA PHE A 21 7.56 -5.87 38.42
C PHE A 21 6.61 -5.87 37.23
N LEU A 22 7.10 -5.87 35.98
CA LEU A 22 6.29 -6.03 34.77
C LEU A 22 5.48 -7.32 34.79
N THR A 23 6.09 -8.40 35.28
CA THR A 23 5.45 -9.70 35.37
C THR A 23 4.35 -9.68 36.42
N VAL A 24 4.63 -9.12 37.61
CA VAL A 24 3.64 -8.96 38.70
C VAL A 24 2.54 -7.96 38.35
N PHE A 25 2.88 -6.81 37.79
CA PHE A 25 1.93 -5.77 37.37
C PHE A 25 0.98 -6.28 36.28
N ARG A 26 1.44 -7.14 35.35
CA ARG A 26 0.56 -7.82 34.39
C ARG A 26 -0.48 -8.74 35.04
N PHE A 27 -0.21 -9.28 36.22
CA PHE A 27 -1.15 -10.12 36.98
C PHE A 27 -2.17 -9.28 37.77
N PHE A 28 -1.80 -8.09 38.24
CA PHE A 28 -2.63 -7.26 39.13
C PHE A 28 -3.23 -6.00 38.48
N ALA A 29 -2.74 -5.57 37.32
CA ALA A 29 -3.34 -4.46 36.59
C ALA A 29 -4.76 -4.86 36.18
N PRO A 30 -5.78 -4.02 36.45
CA PRO A 30 -7.14 -4.31 36.00
C PRO A 30 -7.11 -4.51 34.48
N GLN A 31 -7.46 -5.72 34.04
CA GLN A 31 -7.74 -6.00 32.63
C GLN A 31 -8.98 -5.17 32.25
N GLN A 32 -8.77 -3.92 31.84
CA GLN A 32 -9.80 -3.24 31.07
C GLN A 32 -10.04 -4.11 29.82
N ARG A 33 -11.32 -4.33 29.50
CA ARG A 33 -11.78 -4.94 28.25
C ARG A 33 -11.35 -4.05 27.06
N GLY A 34 -10.06 -4.01 26.77
CA GLY A 34 -9.49 -3.48 25.54
C GLY A 34 -9.76 -4.46 24.41
N GLY A 35 -9.95 -3.95 23.19
CA GLY A 35 -10.24 -4.75 22.00
C GLY A 35 -9.38 -6.00 21.93
N ARG A 36 -9.96 -7.12 21.50
CA ARG A 36 -9.25 -8.39 21.40
C ARG A 36 -8.05 -8.18 20.47
N GLU A 37 -6.93 -8.86 20.73
CA GLU A 37 -5.85 -9.00 19.76
C GLU A 37 -6.49 -9.46 18.43
N GLY A 38 -6.59 -8.57 17.43
CA GLY A 38 -7.29 -8.83 16.17
C GLY A 38 -8.41 -7.84 15.77
N ASP A 39 -8.88 -6.97 16.66
CA ASP A 39 -9.85 -5.92 16.28
C ASP A 39 -9.15 -4.85 15.43
N ARG A 40 -9.49 -4.78 14.14
CA ARG A 40 -8.94 -3.83 13.16
C ARG A 40 -9.95 -2.72 12.87
N LEU A 41 -9.45 -1.53 12.51
CA LEU A 41 -10.33 -0.49 12.00
C LEU A 41 -10.90 -0.88 10.63
N PRO A 42 -12.15 -0.48 10.34
CA PRO A 42 -12.73 -0.68 9.02
C PRO A 42 -11.92 0.08 7.95
N PRO A 43 -11.81 -0.48 6.72
CA PRO A 43 -11.06 0.14 5.64
C PRO A 43 -11.69 1.46 5.22
N ILE A 44 -10.87 2.39 4.73
CA ILE A 44 -11.35 3.66 4.17
C ILE A 44 -11.99 3.37 2.81
N THR A 45 -13.30 3.58 2.67
CA THR A 45 -14.04 3.38 1.41
C THR A 45 -14.26 4.68 0.65
N GLU A 46 -14.45 5.79 1.37
CA GLU A 46 -14.71 7.13 0.80
C GLU A 46 -13.44 7.76 0.18
N PRO A 47 -13.42 8.03 -1.14
CA PRO A 47 -12.26 8.62 -1.82
C PRO A 47 -11.79 9.98 -1.28
N LEU A 48 -12.70 10.84 -0.79
CA LEU A 48 -12.35 12.16 -0.26
C LEU A 48 -11.43 12.10 0.96
N LEU A 49 -11.45 10.98 1.68
CA LEU A 49 -10.58 10.73 2.84
C LEU A 49 -9.13 10.38 2.44
N ARG A 50 -8.86 10.23 1.13
CA ARG A 50 -7.55 9.88 0.57
C ARG A 50 -6.89 11.04 -0.19
N VAL A 51 -7.40 12.25 0.02
CA VAL A 51 -6.93 13.48 -0.61
C VAL A 51 -6.25 14.36 0.45
N SER A 52 -5.19 15.07 0.09
CA SER A 52 -4.48 16.00 0.99
C SER A 52 -5.28 17.26 1.27
N ALA A 53 -4.95 17.98 2.34
CA ALA A 53 -5.67 19.19 2.70
C ALA A 53 -5.56 20.27 1.62
N VAL A 54 -4.37 20.47 1.04
CA VAL A 54 -4.18 21.42 -0.07
C VAL A 54 -4.97 21.03 -1.31
N GLN A 55 -5.06 19.73 -1.63
CA GLN A 55 -5.85 19.26 -2.76
C GLN A 55 -7.35 19.36 -2.49
N LEU A 56 -7.81 19.07 -1.26
CA LEU A 56 -9.20 19.27 -0.88
C LEU A 56 -9.61 20.75 -1.02
N ALA A 57 -8.79 21.67 -0.51
CA ALA A 57 -9.06 23.11 -0.64
C ALA A 57 -9.15 23.53 -2.11
N ARG A 58 -8.24 23.02 -2.96
CA ARG A 58 -8.27 23.26 -4.41
C ARG A 58 -9.55 22.70 -5.06
N ASN A 59 -9.92 21.47 -4.75
CA ASN A 59 -11.11 20.83 -5.32
C ASN A 59 -12.40 21.58 -4.91
N ILE A 60 -12.45 22.07 -3.68
CA ILE A 60 -13.53 22.92 -3.16
C ILE A 60 -13.58 24.26 -3.93
N ARG A 61 -12.46 24.98 -4.03
CA ARG A 61 -12.37 26.25 -4.79
C ARG A 61 -12.81 26.08 -6.25
N ARG A 62 -12.47 24.93 -6.86
CA ARG A 62 -12.82 24.59 -8.25
C ARG A 62 -14.23 24.00 -8.43
N LYS A 63 -15.05 23.96 -7.38
CA LYS A 63 -16.41 23.38 -7.41
C LYS A 63 -16.46 21.93 -7.87
N GLN A 64 -15.36 21.18 -7.70
CA GLN A 64 -15.31 19.74 -8.02
C GLN A 64 -15.97 18.91 -6.91
N VAL A 65 -15.92 19.42 -5.68
CA VAL A 65 -16.60 18.90 -4.49
C VAL A 65 -17.07 20.10 -3.66
N THR A 66 -18.11 19.93 -2.86
CA THR A 66 -18.54 20.95 -1.89
C THR A 66 -17.82 20.77 -0.56
N SER A 67 -17.66 21.85 0.20
CA SER A 67 -17.14 21.80 1.57
C SER A 67 -18.06 20.96 2.46
N VAL A 68 -19.38 21.03 2.30
CA VAL A 68 -20.32 20.18 3.04
C VAL A 68 -20.06 18.69 2.78
N GLN A 69 -19.87 18.28 1.52
CA GLN A 69 -19.53 16.88 1.21
C GLN A 69 -18.23 16.43 1.86
N VAL A 70 -17.20 17.27 1.82
CA VAL A 70 -15.91 16.97 2.45
C VAL A 70 -16.09 16.86 3.96
N VAL A 71 -16.66 17.86 4.63
CA VAL A 71 -16.85 17.84 6.09
C VAL A 71 -17.71 16.66 6.53
N GLN A 72 -18.79 16.34 5.80
CA GLN A 72 -19.63 15.18 6.09
C GLN A 72 -18.86 13.87 5.98
N ALA A 73 -18.04 13.68 4.94
CA ALA A 73 -17.21 12.48 4.78
C ALA A 73 -16.29 12.24 5.99
N TYR A 74 -15.68 13.31 6.53
CA TYR A 74 -14.85 13.20 7.73
C TYR A 74 -15.67 12.93 8.99
N ILE A 75 -16.85 13.54 9.13
CA ILE A 75 -17.78 13.25 10.24
C ILE A 75 -18.17 11.77 10.23
N ASP A 76 -18.57 11.24 9.08
CA ASP A 76 -18.96 9.84 8.92
C ASP A 76 -17.81 8.91 9.30
N ARG A 77 -16.59 9.22 8.84
CA ARG A 77 -15.40 8.45 9.22
C ARG A 77 -15.12 8.52 10.72
N ILE A 78 -15.26 9.68 11.35
CA ILE A 78 -15.08 9.81 12.81
C ILE A 78 -16.11 8.95 13.54
N GLN A 79 -17.38 8.99 13.14
CA GLN A 79 -18.44 8.19 13.77
C GLN A 79 -18.17 6.69 13.63
N GLU A 80 -17.58 6.27 12.51
CA GLU A 80 -17.21 4.89 12.25
C GLU A 80 -16.04 4.41 13.13
N VAL A 81 -14.93 5.18 13.22
CA VAL A 81 -13.70 4.69 13.86
C VAL A 81 -13.51 5.14 15.31
N ASN A 82 -14.03 6.30 15.70
CA ASN A 82 -13.77 6.88 17.03
C ASN A 82 -14.25 5.99 18.20
N PRO A 83 -15.36 5.23 18.09
CA PRO A 83 -15.72 4.26 19.14
C PRO A 83 -14.64 3.20 19.41
N LEU A 84 -13.77 2.93 18.43
CA LEU A 84 -12.70 1.94 18.53
C LEU A 84 -11.39 2.56 19.05
N ILE A 85 -11.03 3.76 18.58
CA ILE A 85 -9.75 4.42 18.92
C ILE A 85 -9.82 5.42 20.07
N ASN A 86 -11.00 5.94 20.41
CA ASN A 86 -11.20 6.95 21.46
C ASN A 86 -10.24 8.15 21.32
N ALA A 87 -10.27 8.79 20.14
CA ALA A 87 -9.35 9.87 19.77
C ALA A 87 -10.00 11.25 19.82
N LEU A 88 -11.22 11.43 19.30
CA LEU A 88 -12.01 12.67 19.43
C LEU A 88 -12.84 12.62 20.73
N VAL A 89 -12.67 13.60 21.62
CA VAL A 89 -13.33 13.61 22.94
C VAL A 89 -14.53 14.55 23.01
N LYS A 90 -14.57 15.57 22.14
CA LYS A 90 -15.73 16.43 21.96
C LYS A 90 -15.79 16.95 20.54
N ASP A 91 -16.92 16.71 19.88
CA ASP A 91 -17.20 17.20 18.54
C ASP A 91 -17.88 18.57 18.52
N ARG A 92 -17.85 19.20 17.35
CA ARG A 92 -18.65 20.38 16.99
C ARG A 92 -19.30 20.22 15.61
N PHE A 93 -19.74 19.01 15.27
CA PHE A 93 -20.14 18.64 13.90
C PHE A 93 -21.25 19.52 13.32
N ALA A 94 -22.25 19.88 14.12
CA ALA A 94 -23.32 20.77 13.67
C ALA A 94 -22.79 22.16 13.26
N ALA A 95 -21.87 22.74 14.05
CA ALA A 95 -21.25 24.02 13.72
C ALA A 95 -20.32 23.88 12.50
N ALA A 96 -19.57 22.78 12.41
CA ALA A 96 -18.70 22.50 11.27
C ALA A 96 -19.48 22.41 9.94
N LEU A 97 -20.64 21.75 9.93
CA LEU A 97 -21.51 21.68 8.75
C LEU A 97 -22.12 23.04 8.38
N GLN A 98 -22.46 23.88 9.37
CA GLN A 98 -22.92 25.24 9.11
C GLN A 98 -21.80 26.11 8.51
N GLU A 99 -20.58 26.02 9.03
CA GLU A 99 -19.40 26.70 8.48
C GLU A 99 -19.10 26.20 7.05
N ALA A 100 -19.24 24.90 6.79
CA ALA A 100 -19.06 24.32 5.46
C ALA A 100 -20.10 24.85 4.45
N ALA A 101 -21.37 24.96 4.85
CA ALA A 101 -22.42 25.52 4.00
C ALA A 101 -22.18 27.01 3.70
N GLN A 102 -21.60 27.77 4.64
CA GLN A 102 -21.20 29.15 4.41
C GLN A 102 -20.03 29.25 3.42
N VAL A 103 -19.08 28.31 3.47
CA VAL A 103 -17.99 28.22 2.48
C VAL A 103 -18.54 27.94 1.08
N ASP A 104 -19.48 27.01 0.95
CA ASP A 104 -20.10 26.70 -0.35
C ASP A 104 -20.82 27.92 -0.93
N LYS A 105 -21.57 28.65 -0.10
CA LYS A 105 -22.20 29.91 -0.50
C LYS A 105 -21.18 30.99 -0.92
N LEU A 106 -20.07 31.14 -0.18
CA LEU A 106 -19.00 32.07 -0.52
C LEU A 106 -18.42 31.77 -1.91
N ILE A 107 -18.24 30.49 -2.25
CA ILE A 107 -17.70 30.04 -3.53
C ILE A 107 -18.70 30.25 -4.69
N GLU A 108 -20.00 30.26 -4.41
CA GLU A 108 -21.04 30.63 -5.38
C GLU A 108 -21.03 32.13 -5.70
N GLU A 109 -20.81 32.97 -4.68
CA GLU A 109 -20.87 34.44 -4.77
C GLU A 109 -19.54 35.08 -5.24
N GLU A 110 -18.40 34.39 -5.12
CA GLU A 110 -17.09 34.93 -5.47
C GLU A 110 -16.84 35.02 -6.99
N THR A 111 -16.36 36.19 -7.44
CA THR A 111 -16.08 36.48 -8.86
C THR A 111 -14.60 36.76 -9.16
N GLY A 112 -13.74 36.82 -8.13
CA GLY A 112 -12.32 37.18 -8.22
C GLY A 112 -11.38 36.10 -8.75
N GLY A 113 -11.86 34.88 -8.98
CA GLY A 113 -11.07 33.75 -9.48
C GLY A 113 -10.40 32.89 -8.38
N GLU A 114 -9.82 31.76 -8.78
CA GLU A 114 -9.23 30.76 -7.87
C GLU A 114 -8.07 31.34 -7.04
N ASP A 115 -7.17 32.10 -7.68
CA ASP A 115 -5.95 32.63 -7.05
C ASP A 115 -6.26 33.58 -5.88
N VAL A 116 -7.31 34.41 -6.01
CA VAL A 116 -7.74 35.33 -4.95
C VAL A 116 -8.25 34.57 -3.72
N LEU A 117 -8.99 33.47 -3.94
CA LEU A 117 -9.44 32.60 -2.86
C LEU A 117 -8.28 31.84 -2.23
N GLU A 118 -7.31 31.38 -3.02
CA GLU A 118 -6.13 30.68 -2.52
C GLU A 118 -5.25 31.58 -1.65
N ASP A 119 -5.01 32.82 -2.08
CA ASP A 119 -4.20 33.79 -1.33
C ASP A 119 -4.84 34.18 0.00
N ARG A 120 -6.18 34.31 0.03
CA ARG A 120 -6.92 34.73 1.25
C ARG A 120 -7.28 33.56 2.16
N LEU A 121 -7.66 32.43 1.59
CA LEU A 121 -8.25 31.26 2.26
C LEU A 121 -7.60 29.97 1.74
N PRO A 122 -6.29 29.76 2.00
CA PRO A 122 -5.54 28.65 1.42
C PRO A 122 -6.07 27.27 1.79
N LEU A 123 -6.77 27.15 2.94
CA LEU A 123 -7.39 25.92 3.43
C LEU A 123 -8.93 25.98 3.42
N LEU A 124 -9.51 26.75 2.50
CA LEU A 124 -10.95 26.97 2.39
C LEU A 124 -11.75 25.65 2.42
N GLY A 125 -12.61 25.51 3.43
CA GLY A 125 -13.54 24.40 3.57
C GLY A 125 -12.91 23.07 4.03
N VAL A 126 -11.62 23.06 4.37
CA VAL A 126 -10.91 21.84 4.78
C VAL A 126 -11.14 21.55 6.26
N PRO A 127 -11.56 20.32 6.63
CA PRO A 127 -11.72 19.94 8.03
C PRO A 127 -10.39 19.73 8.75
N PHE A 128 -10.33 20.07 10.03
CA PHE A 128 -9.18 19.75 10.89
C PHE A 128 -9.57 19.46 12.34
N THR A 129 -8.64 18.90 13.11
CA THR A 129 -8.81 18.61 14.54
C THR A 129 -7.81 19.39 15.41
N VAL A 130 -8.17 19.59 16.68
CA VAL A 130 -7.34 20.35 17.64
C VAL A 130 -7.11 19.52 18.89
N LYS A 131 -5.85 19.37 19.32
CA LYS A 131 -5.57 18.74 20.63
C LYS A 131 -6.26 19.52 21.74
N GLU A 132 -6.99 18.83 22.63
CA GLU A 132 -7.82 19.44 23.68
C GLU A 132 -7.06 20.36 24.66
N ALA A 133 -5.74 20.18 24.74
CA ALA A 133 -4.84 21.07 25.47
C ALA A 133 -4.84 22.52 24.93
N PHE A 134 -5.24 22.75 23.68
CA PHE A 134 -5.40 24.09 23.10
C PHE A 134 -6.83 24.60 23.26
N ALA A 135 -6.93 25.90 23.48
CA ALA A 135 -8.20 26.57 23.50
C ALA A 135 -8.84 26.56 22.09
N LEU A 136 -10.05 26.02 22.00
CA LEU A 136 -10.93 26.10 20.84
C LEU A 136 -12.27 26.60 21.36
N GLN A 137 -12.74 27.73 20.85
CA GLN A 137 -13.92 28.42 21.39
C GLN A 137 -15.12 27.48 21.51
N GLY A 138 -15.71 27.44 22.72
CA GLY A 138 -16.86 26.59 23.05
C GLY A 138 -16.52 25.13 23.36
N MET A 139 -15.26 24.70 23.23
CA MET A 139 -14.81 23.34 23.49
C MET A 139 -14.12 23.20 24.86
N PRO A 140 -14.05 21.99 25.43
CA PRO A 140 -13.32 21.71 26.67
C PRO A 140 -11.82 22.05 26.58
N ASN A 141 -11.22 22.44 27.70
CA ASN A 141 -9.77 22.66 27.84
C ASN A 141 -9.28 22.22 29.25
N SER A 142 -9.57 20.97 29.56
CA SER A 142 -9.23 20.30 30.81
C SER A 142 -7.80 19.73 30.83
N THR A 143 -7.24 19.43 29.65
CA THR A 143 -6.01 18.67 29.44
C THR A 143 -6.04 17.33 30.19
N GLY A 144 -7.18 16.65 30.16
CA GLY A 144 -7.40 15.36 30.82
C GLY A 144 -7.43 15.39 32.35
N LEU A 145 -7.45 16.59 32.97
CA LEU A 145 -7.46 16.74 34.42
C LEU A 145 -8.89 16.76 34.97
N LEU A 146 -9.23 15.83 35.86
CA LEU A 146 -10.60 15.69 36.41
C LEU A 146 -11.10 16.95 37.17
N SER A 147 -10.20 17.69 37.81
CA SER A 147 -10.51 18.95 38.50
C SER A 147 -10.90 20.07 37.52
N ARG A 148 -10.48 19.97 36.25
CA ARG A 148 -10.74 20.96 35.19
C ARG A 148 -11.81 20.51 34.19
N ARG A 149 -12.56 19.44 34.47
CA ARG A 149 -13.59 18.89 33.56
C ARG A 149 -14.67 19.89 33.12
N ALA A 150 -14.89 20.95 33.88
CA ALA A 150 -15.87 22.00 33.60
C ALA A 150 -15.29 23.20 32.83
N VAL A 151 -13.98 23.21 32.55
CA VAL A 151 -13.33 24.32 31.86
C VAL A 151 -13.66 24.27 30.36
N VAL A 152 -14.27 25.34 29.86
CA VAL A 152 -14.59 25.56 28.45
C VAL A 152 -13.89 26.82 27.97
N SER A 153 -13.28 26.76 26.79
CA SER A 153 -12.56 27.89 26.21
C SER A 153 -13.50 28.97 25.68
N ALA A 154 -13.27 30.21 26.08
CA ALA A 154 -14.01 31.37 25.58
C ALA A 154 -13.46 31.90 24.24
N VAL A 155 -12.21 31.56 23.90
CA VAL A 155 -11.50 32.05 22.72
C VAL A 155 -10.69 30.92 22.09
N ASP A 156 -10.29 31.11 20.83
CA ASP A 156 -9.36 30.21 20.14
C ASP A 156 -7.90 30.52 20.52
N ALA A 157 -7.08 29.48 20.63
CA ALA A 157 -5.63 29.62 20.67
C ALA A 157 -5.15 30.29 19.36
N PRO A 158 -4.09 31.13 19.39
CA PRO A 158 -3.63 31.87 18.21
C PRO A 158 -3.43 31.02 16.94
N PRO A 159 -2.75 29.85 16.96
CA PRO A 159 -2.59 29.03 15.75
C PRO A 159 -3.92 28.45 15.25
N VAL A 160 -4.87 28.13 16.14
CA VAL A 160 -6.22 27.65 15.78
C VAL A 160 -7.02 28.78 15.11
N ALA A 161 -6.96 30.00 15.67
CA ALA A 161 -7.59 31.18 15.10
C ALA A 161 -7.03 31.54 13.71
N LEU A 162 -5.74 31.30 13.46
CA LEU A 162 -5.10 31.52 12.16
C LEU A 162 -5.57 30.48 11.13
N LEU A 163 -5.66 29.20 11.51
CA LEU A 163 -6.20 28.16 10.63
C LEU A 163 -7.67 28.41 10.25
N LYS A 164 -8.51 28.80 11.21
CA LYS A 164 -9.90 29.21 10.94
C LYS A 164 -9.97 30.40 9.98
N ARG A 165 -9.12 31.42 10.18
CA ARG A 165 -9.02 32.58 9.29
C ARG A 165 -8.52 32.24 7.89
N ALA A 166 -7.74 31.16 7.75
CA ALA A 166 -7.31 30.61 6.47
C ALA A 166 -8.40 29.74 5.80
N GLY A 167 -9.60 29.65 6.37
CA GLY A 167 -10.75 28.95 5.81
C GLY A 167 -10.93 27.51 6.28
N ALA A 168 -10.08 27.00 7.18
CA ALA A 168 -10.21 25.64 7.70
C ALA A 168 -11.32 25.53 8.76
N ILE A 169 -11.96 24.37 8.82
CA ILE A 169 -13.16 24.11 9.64
C ILE A 169 -12.81 23.10 10.77
N PRO A 170 -12.82 23.49 12.05
CA PRO A 170 -12.51 22.55 13.13
C PRO A 170 -13.66 21.56 13.36
N LEU A 171 -13.37 20.26 13.45
CA LEU A 171 -14.35 19.21 13.71
C LEU A 171 -14.58 18.95 15.21
N GLY A 172 -13.61 19.30 16.05
CA GLY A 172 -13.68 19.12 17.50
C GLY A 172 -12.30 19.05 18.14
N VAL A 173 -12.28 18.62 19.39
CA VAL A 173 -11.03 18.44 20.16
C VAL A 173 -10.69 16.97 20.42
N THR A 174 -9.40 16.66 20.35
CA THR A 174 -8.87 15.30 20.52
C THR A 174 -8.20 15.07 21.87
N ASN A 175 -8.21 13.80 22.29
CA ASN A 175 -7.66 13.37 23.56
C ASN A 175 -6.14 13.63 23.66
N CYS A 176 -5.66 13.83 24.88
CA CYS A 176 -4.24 13.94 25.19
C CYS A 176 -3.90 13.17 26.47
N SER A 177 -2.60 13.01 26.75
CA SER A 177 -2.21 12.55 28.08
C SER A 177 -2.56 13.59 29.14
N GLU A 178 -2.75 13.13 30.38
CA GLU A 178 -3.00 13.99 31.53
C GLU A 178 -1.92 15.09 31.62
N LEU A 179 -2.36 16.36 31.64
CA LEU A 179 -1.52 17.56 31.61
C LEU A 179 -0.56 17.66 30.42
N ALA A 180 -0.78 16.87 29.38
CA ALA A 180 0.08 16.76 28.21
C ALA A 180 1.54 16.34 28.54
N MET A 181 1.79 15.68 29.67
CA MET A 181 3.13 15.37 30.18
C MET A 181 3.51 13.88 30.10
N TRP A 182 2.76 13.06 29.38
CA TRP A 182 3.10 11.64 29.18
C TRP A 182 3.04 11.18 27.72
N LEU A 183 3.81 10.13 27.42
CA LEU A 183 4.01 9.57 26.08
C LEU A 183 2.92 8.58 25.64
N GLU A 184 1.97 8.23 26.52
CA GLU A 184 0.73 7.52 26.21
C GLU A 184 -0.45 8.46 26.49
N SER A 185 -1.32 8.67 25.50
CA SER A 185 -2.50 9.53 25.67
C SER A 185 -3.60 8.80 26.44
N HIS A 186 -3.43 8.80 27.76
CA HIS A 186 -4.32 8.23 28.75
C HIS A 186 -4.54 9.26 29.86
N ASN A 187 -5.81 9.46 30.24
CA ASN A 187 -6.22 10.21 31.40
C ASN A 187 -7.55 9.63 31.95
N HIS A 188 -7.90 9.94 33.19
CA HIS A 188 -9.11 9.41 33.82
C HIS A 188 -10.40 10.13 33.41
N LEU A 189 -10.33 11.26 32.68
CA LEU A 189 -11.50 12.00 32.24
C LEU A 189 -12.08 11.41 30.94
N TYR A 190 -11.24 11.16 29.94
CA TYR A 190 -11.62 10.70 28.60
C TYR A 190 -11.14 9.27 28.32
N GLY A 191 -10.35 8.65 29.20
CA GLY A 191 -9.80 7.33 29.00
C GLY A 191 -8.57 7.31 28.10
N ILE A 192 -8.35 6.18 27.43
CA ILE A 192 -7.14 5.89 26.65
C ILE A 192 -7.40 5.96 25.16
N THR A 193 -6.52 6.63 24.41
CA THR A 193 -6.52 6.61 22.94
C THR A 193 -5.68 5.44 22.43
N ARG A 194 -6.22 4.72 21.44
CA ARG A 194 -5.60 3.53 20.84
C ARG A 194 -5.00 3.83 19.48
N ASN A 195 -3.98 3.07 19.11
CA ASN A 195 -3.33 3.17 17.81
C ASN A 195 -4.23 2.62 16.69
N PRO A 196 -4.39 3.31 15.55
CA PRO A 196 -5.26 2.87 14.47
C PRO A 196 -4.76 1.61 13.74
N TYR A 197 -3.46 1.28 13.83
CA TYR A 197 -2.89 0.08 13.22
C TYR A 197 -2.95 -1.16 14.15
N ASP A 198 -3.04 -0.96 15.45
CA ASP A 198 -3.18 -2.03 16.45
C ASP A 198 -3.81 -1.47 17.72
N LEU A 199 -5.10 -1.80 17.96
CA LEU A 199 -5.86 -1.27 19.09
C LEU A 199 -5.30 -1.69 20.46
N GLY A 200 -4.37 -2.65 20.53
CA GLY A 200 -3.66 -3.03 21.76
C GLY A 200 -2.45 -2.15 22.10
N ARG A 201 -2.16 -1.13 21.29
CA ARG A 201 -0.95 -0.31 21.36
C ARG A 201 -1.23 1.17 21.53
N ILE A 202 -0.23 1.88 22.04
CA ILE A 202 -0.31 3.32 22.27
C ILE A 202 -0.37 4.09 20.95
N ALA A 203 -1.19 5.15 20.91
CA ALA A 203 -1.14 6.16 19.87
C ALA A 203 -0.03 7.20 20.08
N GLY A 204 0.82 7.03 21.10
CA GLY A 204 1.78 8.05 21.53
C GLY A 204 1.17 9.17 22.36
N GLY A 205 2.00 10.14 22.67
CA GLY A 205 1.61 11.25 23.53
C GLY A 205 2.62 12.40 23.53
N SER A 206 2.20 13.58 23.97
CA SER A 206 0.86 13.84 24.51
C SER A 206 -0.23 14.12 23.48
N SER A 207 0.10 14.29 22.19
CA SER A 207 -0.89 14.53 21.11
C SER A 207 -1.37 13.24 20.45
N GLY A 208 -1.61 12.17 21.22
CA GLY A 208 -1.99 10.86 20.68
C GLY A 208 -3.40 10.80 20.10
N GLY A 209 -4.33 11.62 20.61
CA GLY A 209 -5.65 11.82 19.99
C GLY A 209 -5.52 12.33 18.56
N GLU A 210 -4.76 13.41 18.35
CA GLU A 210 -4.43 13.92 17.00
C GLU A 210 -3.74 12.86 16.14
N GLY A 211 -2.72 12.19 16.68
CA GLY A 211 -2.02 11.15 15.94
C GLY A 211 -2.95 10.03 15.45
N SER A 212 -3.82 9.54 16.34
CA SER A 212 -4.73 8.43 16.05
C SER A 212 -5.86 8.84 15.10
N ILE A 213 -6.50 10.00 15.33
CA ILE A 213 -7.61 10.46 14.47
C ILE A 213 -7.11 10.75 13.04
N ILE A 214 -5.92 11.35 12.89
CA ILE A 214 -5.32 11.61 11.58
C ILE A 214 -4.88 10.30 10.91
N GLY A 215 -4.19 9.42 11.65
CA GLY A 215 -3.72 8.12 11.14
C GLY A 215 -4.85 7.17 10.73
N SER A 216 -6.04 7.31 11.34
CA SER A 216 -7.25 6.54 11.00
C SER A 216 -7.99 7.02 9.73
N GLY A 217 -7.57 8.14 9.14
CA GLY A 217 -8.25 8.80 8.03
C GLY A 217 -9.38 9.75 8.45
N ALA A 218 -9.67 9.85 9.74
CA ALA A 218 -10.80 10.61 10.30
C ALA A 218 -10.51 12.11 10.52
N SER A 219 -9.29 12.55 10.24
CA SER A 219 -8.90 13.96 10.09
C SER A 219 -7.74 14.06 9.11
N VAL A 220 -7.68 15.10 8.27
CA VAL A 220 -6.58 15.25 7.29
C VAL A 220 -5.38 15.97 7.89
N VAL A 221 -5.65 16.94 8.76
CA VAL A 221 -4.65 17.78 9.42
C VAL A 221 -5.09 18.11 10.85
N GLY A 222 -4.12 18.46 11.70
CA GLY A 222 -4.41 18.85 13.07
C GLY A 222 -3.29 19.60 13.77
N VAL A 223 -3.58 20.05 14.98
CA VAL A 223 -2.70 20.92 15.79
C VAL A 223 -2.21 20.18 17.02
N GLY A 224 -0.90 20.00 17.12
CA GLY A 224 -0.23 19.38 18.26
C GLY A 224 0.70 20.33 19.00
N SER A 225 1.13 19.91 20.20
CA SER A 225 2.19 20.57 20.97
C SER A 225 3.32 19.60 21.28
N ASP A 226 4.55 20.11 21.35
CA ASP A 226 5.79 19.35 21.47
C ASP A 226 6.79 20.06 22.39
N ILE A 227 7.03 19.49 23.57
CA ILE A 227 8.08 19.92 24.52
C ILE A 227 9.15 18.84 24.76
N GLY A 228 8.84 17.60 24.39
CA GLY A 228 9.72 16.44 24.51
C GLY A 228 9.57 15.44 23.36
N GLY A 229 8.87 15.80 22.28
CA GLY A 229 8.48 14.89 21.19
C GLY A 229 6.99 14.71 21.00
N SER A 230 6.15 15.51 21.66
CA SER A 230 4.70 15.29 21.72
C SER A 230 3.93 15.57 20.42
N ILE A 231 4.59 16.03 19.35
CA ILE A 231 4.09 15.95 17.96
C ILE A 231 4.70 14.71 17.29
N ARG A 232 6.04 14.61 17.34
CA ARG A 232 6.81 13.61 16.57
C ARG A 232 6.55 12.17 16.98
N MET A 233 6.42 11.87 18.28
CA MET A 233 6.14 10.52 18.77
C MET A 233 4.74 10.05 18.37
N PRO A 234 3.65 10.81 18.59
CA PRO A 234 2.35 10.48 18.00
C PRO A 234 2.40 10.30 16.48
N CYS A 235 3.04 11.21 15.74
CA CYS A 235 3.09 11.07 14.28
C CYS A 235 3.83 9.79 13.85
N PHE A 236 4.94 9.48 14.52
CA PHE A 236 5.69 8.24 14.32
C PHE A 236 4.84 7.00 14.58
N PHE A 237 4.19 6.90 15.74
CA PHE A 237 3.42 5.69 16.08
C PHE A 237 2.17 5.51 15.24
N ASN A 238 1.59 6.59 14.71
CA ASN A 238 0.39 6.53 13.87
C ASN A 238 0.70 6.74 12.38
N GLY A 239 1.96 6.61 11.94
CA GLY A 239 2.32 6.56 10.52
C GLY A 239 1.94 7.80 9.71
N ILE A 240 1.88 8.96 10.35
CA ILE A 240 1.58 10.25 9.71
C ILE A 240 2.82 11.15 9.76
N PHE A 241 2.75 12.34 9.17
CA PHE A 241 3.79 13.36 9.28
C PHE A 241 3.52 14.31 10.44
N GLY A 242 4.58 14.88 10.99
CA GLY A 242 4.48 15.93 12.00
C GLY A 242 5.70 16.82 12.04
N HIS A 243 5.49 18.12 12.22
CA HIS A 243 6.58 19.09 12.26
C HIS A 243 6.61 19.84 13.58
N LYS A 244 7.76 19.75 14.27
CA LYS A 244 8.10 20.63 15.39
C LYS A 244 8.94 21.78 14.85
N PRO A 245 8.40 23.01 14.73
CA PRO A 245 9.12 24.12 14.14
C PRO A 245 10.28 24.58 15.02
N THR A 246 11.13 25.47 14.47
CA THR A 246 12.10 26.23 15.26
C THR A 246 11.39 26.92 16.43
N SER A 247 11.99 26.86 17.63
CA SER A 247 11.38 27.43 18.83
C SER A 247 11.04 28.92 18.65
N GLY A 248 9.84 29.30 19.07
CA GLY A 248 9.36 30.69 19.00
C GLY A 248 8.77 31.13 17.66
N ILE A 249 8.72 30.25 16.65
CA ILE A 249 8.05 30.55 15.37
C ILE A 249 6.52 30.58 15.54
N VAL A 250 5.93 29.49 16.05
CA VAL A 250 4.49 29.41 16.27
C VAL A 250 4.17 29.86 17.70
N ASN A 251 3.12 30.68 17.84
CA ASN A 251 2.67 31.16 19.15
C ASN A 251 2.05 30.02 19.97
N ASN A 252 2.59 29.75 21.16
CA ASN A 252 2.13 28.69 22.07
C ASN A 252 0.98 29.11 23.01
N GLY A 253 0.45 30.33 22.85
CA GLY A 253 -0.63 30.87 23.68
C GLY A 253 -1.91 30.03 23.60
N GLY A 254 -2.72 30.10 24.66
CA GLY A 254 -3.98 29.34 24.73
C GLY A 254 -3.81 27.84 24.94
N GLN A 255 -2.61 27.35 25.28
CA GLN A 255 -2.38 25.96 25.67
C GLN A 255 -2.39 25.82 27.21
N TYR A 256 -2.94 24.71 27.73
CA TYR A 256 -2.81 24.28 29.12
C TYR A 256 -2.12 22.91 29.23
N PRO A 257 -1.19 22.69 30.18
CA PRO A 257 -0.68 23.67 31.15
C PRO A 257 0.18 24.76 30.48
N PRO A 258 0.24 25.97 31.07
CA PRO A 258 1.13 27.02 30.59
C PRO A 258 2.60 26.65 30.86
N ALA A 259 3.47 26.96 29.90
CA ALA A 259 4.90 26.82 30.09
C ALA A 259 5.43 27.87 31.08
N SER A 260 6.36 27.49 31.96
CA SER A 260 6.96 28.36 32.98
C SER A 260 8.48 28.16 33.08
N GLY A 261 9.19 29.06 33.76
CA GLY A 261 10.66 29.02 33.81
C GLY A 261 11.28 29.15 32.41
N GLN A 262 12.16 28.22 32.01
CA GLN A 262 12.73 28.18 30.65
C GLN A 262 11.89 27.41 29.62
N GLN A 263 10.84 26.72 30.05
CA GLN A 263 9.99 25.89 29.19
C GLN A 263 9.40 26.62 27.96
N PRO A 264 9.08 27.93 28.01
CA PRO A 264 8.63 28.66 26.82
C PRO A 264 9.63 28.64 25.64
N GLY A 265 10.93 28.45 25.91
CA GLY A 265 11.95 28.31 24.87
C GLY A 265 12.02 26.92 24.23
N PHE A 266 11.36 25.92 24.82
CA PHE A 266 11.42 24.50 24.40
C PHE A 266 10.07 24.00 23.87
N LEU A 267 8.96 24.54 24.40
CA LEU A 267 7.62 24.24 23.92
C LEU A 267 7.43 24.78 22.50
N CYS A 268 6.95 23.92 21.61
CA CYS A 268 6.59 24.28 20.24
C CYS A 268 5.17 23.80 19.93
N THR A 269 4.43 24.60 19.17
CA THR A 269 3.17 24.21 18.55
C THR A 269 3.41 23.98 17.07
N GLY A 270 2.81 22.96 16.47
CA GLY A 270 3.11 22.61 15.08
C GLY A 270 2.06 21.71 14.42
N PRO A 271 2.15 21.58 13.09
CA PRO A 271 1.19 20.81 12.30
C PRO A 271 1.43 19.31 12.37
N MET A 272 0.33 18.56 12.26
CA MET A 272 0.27 17.12 12.09
C MET A 272 -0.62 16.83 10.88
N CYS A 273 -0.22 15.94 9.97
CA CYS A 273 -0.97 15.69 8.73
C CYS A 273 -0.66 14.33 8.11
N ARG A 274 -1.53 13.85 7.23
CA ARG A 274 -1.29 12.59 6.49
C ARG A 274 -0.29 12.73 5.34
N TYR A 275 -0.19 13.92 4.74
CA TYR A 275 0.61 14.14 3.53
C TYR A 275 1.67 15.21 3.76
N ALA A 276 2.88 14.99 3.25
CA ALA A 276 4.00 15.91 3.49
C ALA A 276 3.75 17.30 2.88
N GLU A 277 3.01 17.38 1.76
CA GLU A 277 2.65 18.65 1.11
C GLU A 277 1.79 19.57 1.98
N ASP A 278 1.09 19.05 2.98
CA ASP A 278 0.26 19.83 3.88
C ASP A 278 1.09 20.56 4.97
N LEU A 279 2.29 20.07 5.29
CA LEU A 279 3.10 20.60 6.41
C LEU A 279 3.49 22.07 6.21
N LEU A 280 4.00 22.42 5.02
CA LEU A 280 4.54 23.75 4.75
C LEU A 280 3.44 24.83 4.75
N PRO A 281 2.31 24.67 4.03
CA PRO A 281 1.18 25.59 4.10
C PRO A 281 0.65 25.76 5.53
N MET A 282 0.48 24.65 6.27
CA MET A 282 0.02 24.73 7.65
C MET A 282 0.99 25.50 8.55
N LEU A 283 2.29 25.19 8.47
CA LEU A 283 3.29 25.88 9.27
C LEU A 283 3.31 27.38 8.96
N ARG A 284 3.22 27.76 7.68
CA ARG A 284 3.16 29.17 7.25
C ARG A 284 1.97 29.89 7.86
N ILE A 285 0.77 29.28 7.85
CA ILE A 285 -0.43 29.84 8.46
C ILE A 285 -0.27 29.97 9.97
N MET A 286 0.19 28.90 10.64
CA MET A 286 0.32 28.84 12.10
C MET A 286 1.40 29.79 12.63
N ALA A 287 2.47 30.04 11.87
CA ALA A 287 3.52 30.99 12.22
C ALA A 287 3.02 32.45 12.21
N GLY A 288 1.97 32.75 11.45
CA GLY A 288 1.40 34.10 11.37
C GLY A 288 2.47 35.14 11.00
N PRO A 289 2.59 36.26 11.75
CA PRO A 289 3.62 37.27 11.49
C PRO A 289 5.07 36.76 11.57
N ASN A 290 5.32 35.66 12.29
CA ASN A 290 6.66 35.07 12.35
C ASN A 290 7.02 34.26 11.09
N ALA A 291 6.10 34.06 10.15
CA ALA A 291 6.36 33.35 8.90
C ALA A 291 7.52 33.98 8.10
N GLU A 292 7.68 35.30 8.17
CA GLU A 292 8.77 36.05 7.50
C GLU A 292 10.17 35.70 8.03
N LYS A 293 10.26 35.12 9.24
CA LYS A 293 11.52 34.64 9.81
C LYS A 293 12.00 33.32 9.17
N LEU A 294 11.14 32.68 8.39
CA LEU A 294 11.41 31.40 7.73
C LEU A 294 11.52 31.59 6.22
N SER A 295 12.41 30.83 5.60
CA SER A 295 12.67 30.88 4.15
C SER A 295 11.66 30.04 3.37
N PHE A 296 10.37 30.37 3.43
CA PHE A 296 9.32 29.56 2.77
C PHE A 296 9.29 29.66 1.24
N SER A 297 9.88 30.70 0.66
CA SER A 297 9.94 30.93 -0.80
C SER A 297 11.19 30.35 -1.47
N ALA A 298 12.11 29.79 -0.70
CA ALA A 298 13.33 29.19 -1.24
C ALA A 298 13.02 27.82 -1.85
N ASN A 299 13.22 27.69 -3.17
CA ASN A 299 13.19 26.37 -3.81
C ASN A 299 14.39 25.54 -3.30
N VAL A 300 14.13 24.38 -2.72
CA VAL A 300 15.17 23.53 -2.11
C VAL A 300 15.65 22.51 -3.14
N ASP A 301 16.88 22.66 -3.60
CA ASP A 301 17.57 21.63 -4.38
C ASP A 301 18.24 20.63 -3.42
N LEU A 302 17.62 19.46 -3.24
CA LEU A 302 18.12 18.44 -2.31
C LEU A 302 19.54 17.97 -2.63
N ARG A 303 20.00 18.08 -3.89
CA ARG A 303 21.37 17.69 -4.30
C ARG A 303 22.45 18.61 -3.75
N LYS A 304 22.06 19.80 -3.28
CA LYS A 304 22.97 20.77 -2.66
C LYS A 304 23.02 20.67 -1.14
N LEU A 305 22.20 19.81 -0.53
CA LEU A 305 22.16 19.65 0.91
C LEU A 305 23.21 18.64 1.38
N ARG A 306 23.69 18.82 2.61
CA ARG A 306 24.54 17.85 3.31
C ARG A 306 23.67 16.97 4.19
N PHE A 307 23.74 15.66 4.00
CA PHE A 307 22.98 14.70 4.78
C PHE A 307 23.86 13.97 5.77
N PHE A 308 23.36 13.84 6.99
CA PHE A 308 24.04 13.14 8.09
C PHE A 308 23.13 12.05 8.64
N SER A 309 23.69 10.91 9.05
CA SER A 309 22.92 9.80 9.62
C SER A 309 23.49 9.41 10.98
N VAL A 310 22.66 9.43 12.03
CA VAL A 310 23.03 8.93 13.36
C VAL A 310 22.06 7.81 13.73
N PRO A 311 22.48 6.53 13.76
CA PRO A 311 21.55 5.41 13.93
C PRO A 311 21.12 5.15 15.39
N HIS A 312 21.83 5.70 16.38
CA HIS A 312 21.51 5.55 17.80
C HIS A 312 22.09 6.67 18.66
N ASP A 313 21.64 6.77 19.92
CA ASP A 313 22.00 7.80 20.91
C ASP A 313 23.41 7.70 21.53
N GLY A 314 24.28 6.83 21.01
CA GLY A 314 25.55 6.51 21.67
C GLY A 314 25.46 5.56 22.88
N GLY A 315 24.31 4.91 23.13
CA GLY A 315 24.18 3.78 24.06
C GLY A 315 23.92 4.17 25.51
N SER A 316 22.91 5.01 25.75
CA SER A 316 22.48 5.36 27.11
C SER A 316 21.96 4.14 27.87
N PRO A 317 22.37 3.93 29.14
CA PRO A 317 21.84 2.84 29.95
C PRO A 317 20.36 3.05 30.34
N LEU A 318 19.85 4.28 30.21
CA LEU A 318 18.47 4.66 30.54
C LEU A 318 17.49 4.41 29.37
N LEU A 319 18.01 4.25 28.16
CA LEU A 319 17.21 4.12 26.95
C LEU A 319 17.20 2.68 26.43
N SER A 320 16.14 2.35 25.70
CA SER A 320 16.05 1.08 24.97
C SER A 320 16.97 1.13 23.74
N PRO A 321 17.57 0.00 23.32
CA PRO A 321 18.27 -0.06 22.03
C PRO A 321 17.27 0.19 20.89
N VAL A 322 17.75 0.79 19.80
CA VAL A 322 16.94 1.02 18.60
C VAL A 322 16.59 -0.32 17.95
N ASP A 323 15.31 -0.49 17.62
CA ASP A 323 14.80 -1.66 16.94
C ASP A 323 15.55 -1.88 15.60
N PRO A 324 16.03 -3.10 15.30
CA PRO A 324 16.71 -3.39 14.05
C PRO A 324 15.91 -2.99 12.80
N GLN A 325 14.58 -3.08 12.83
CA GLN A 325 13.73 -2.68 11.70
C GLN A 325 13.81 -1.17 11.43
N LEU A 326 13.94 -0.35 12.48
CA LEU A 326 14.10 1.10 12.36
C LEU A 326 15.48 1.48 11.84
N ILE A 327 16.53 0.77 12.29
CA ILE A 327 17.89 0.93 11.75
C ILE A 327 17.90 0.58 10.26
N GLN A 328 17.25 -0.53 9.88
CA GLN A 328 17.17 -0.95 8.48
C GLN A 328 16.36 0.04 7.64
N ALA A 329 15.26 0.59 8.15
CA ALA A 329 14.48 1.62 7.48
C ALA A 329 15.32 2.89 7.24
N GLN A 330 16.10 3.35 8.23
CA GLN A 330 17.00 4.48 8.09
C GLN A 330 18.12 4.20 7.06
N LYS A 331 18.68 2.99 7.03
CA LYS A 331 19.67 2.59 5.99
C LYS A 331 19.09 2.65 4.58
N LYS A 332 17.85 2.15 4.39
CA LYS A 332 17.17 2.26 3.10
C LYS A 332 16.96 3.70 2.66
N VAL A 333 16.69 4.61 3.60
CA VAL A 333 16.60 6.05 3.30
C VAL A 333 17.96 6.61 2.86
N VAL A 334 19.04 6.24 3.54
CA VAL A 334 20.41 6.62 3.16
C VAL A 334 20.72 6.13 1.74
N GLU A 335 20.61 4.83 1.48
CA GLU A 335 20.89 4.22 0.18
C GLU A 335 20.08 4.90 -0.94
N ARG A 336 18.80 5.22 -0.67
CA ARG A 336 17.93 5.86 -1.65
C ARG A 336 18.28 7.32 -1.91
N LEU A 337 18.65 8.09 -0.88
CA LEU A 337 19.12 9.47 -1.04
C LEU A 337 20.40 9.53 -1.88
N GLU A 338 21.36 8.64 -1.60
CA GLU A 338 22.62 8.57 -2.37
C GLU A 338 22.36 8.19 -3.82
N ALA A 339 21.50 7.19 -4.06
CA ALA A 339 21.16 6.72 -5.40
C ALA A 339 20.41 7.77 -6.23
N ASP A 340 19.37 8.41 -5.69
CA ASP A 340 18.52 9.32 -6.47
C ASP A 340 19.14 10.72 -6.63
N LEU A 341 19.96 11.17 -5.68
CA LEU A 341 20.52 12.53 -5.67
C LEU A 341 22.00 12.60 -6.04
N GLY A 342 22.73 11.47 -6.08
CA GLY A 342 24.16 11.44 -6.35
C GLY A 342 25.00 12.12 -5.26
N ILE A 343 24.50 12.14 -4.03
CA ILE A 343 25.17 12.70 -2.85
C ILE A 343 25.80 11.58 -2.01
N GLN A 344 26.61 11.96 -1.03
CA GLN A 344 27.07 11.05 0.02
C GLN A 344 26.42 11.43 1.36
N VAL A 345 25.81 10.47 2.04
CA VAL A 345 25.30 10.67 3.40
C VAL A 345 26.38 10.28 4.40
N GLN A 346 26.76 11.20 5.27
CA GLN A 346 27.80 10.94 6.26
C GLN A 346 27.21 10.28 7.52
N GLU A 347 27.58 9.04 7.81
CA GLU A 347 27.26 8.41 9.10
C GLU A 347 28.12 9.01 10.22
N LEU A 348 27.47 9.44 11.30
CA LEU A 348 28.09 10.13 12.42
C LEU A 348 27.89 9.38 13.74
N ARG A 349 28.80 9.66 14.68
CA ARG A 349 28.65 9.30 16.10
C ARG A 349 28.73 10.57 16.92
N ILE A 350 27.67 10.86 17.66
CA ILE A 350 27.57 12.03 18.54
C ILE A 350 27.42 11.52 19.99
N PRO A 351 28.52 11.29 20.72
CA PRO A 351 28.49 10.66 22.05
C PRO A 351 27.67 11.41 23.09
N GLN A 352 27.50 12.72 22.93
CA GLN A 352 26.77 13.60 23.85
C GLN A 352 25.27 13.29 23.85
N LEU A 353 24.71 12.71 22.77
CA LEU A 353 23.32 12.28 22.71
C LEU A 353 22.96 11.25 23.78
N LYS A 354 23.96 10.55 24.34
CA LYS A 354 23.79 9.60 25.45
C LYS A 354 23.22 10.27 26.70
N TYR A 355 23.45 11.57 26.87
CA TYR A 355 23.00 12.37 28.00
C TYR A 355 21.70 13.15 27.72
N SER A 356 21.00 12.85 26.62
CA SER A 356 19.80 13.58 26.18
C SER A 356 18.73 13.72 27.26
N PHE A 357 18.46 12.64 28.03
CA PHE A 357 17.49 12.68 29.12
C PHE A 357 17.92 13.65 30.23
N GLN A 358 19.17 13.55 30.67
CA GLN A 358 19.71 14.37 31.75
C GLN A 358 19.77 15.85 31.36
N ILE A 359 20.17 16.12 30.12
CA ILE A 359 20.15 17.47 29.54
C ILE A 359 18.71 18.00 29.53
N TRP A 360 17.75 17.22 29.03
CA TRP A 360 16.34 17.62 29.01
C TRP A 360 15.81 17.90 30.41
N GLY A 361 16.02 17.00 31.37
CA GLY A 361 15.55 17.17 32.75
C GLY A 361 16.15 18.40 33.42
N ALA A 362 17.45 18.63 33.27
CA ALA A 362 18.13 19.80 33.82
C ALA A 362 17.56 21.12 33.27
N MET A 363 17.33 21.19 31.96
CA MET A 363 16.85 22.40 31.30
C MET A 363 15.36 22.65 31.59
N MET A 364 14.55 21.60 31.68
CA MET A 364 13.13 21.70 32.01
C MET A 364 12.84 22.21 33.43
N SER A 365 13.75 21.92 34.38
CA SER A 365 13.67 22.39 35.77
C SER A 365 14.37 23.74 35.99
N SER A 366 15.01 24.31 34.96
CA SER A 366 15.81 25.53 35.09
C SER A 366 14.93 26.78 35.27
N PRO A 367 15.29 27.72 36.16
CA PRO A 367 14.58 28.99 36.31
C PRO A 367 14.58 29.83 35.04
N GLY A 368 13.51 30.59 34.84
CA GLY A 368 13.37 31.54 33.74
C GLY A 368 14.36 32.71 33.83
N ARG A 369 14.35 33.58 32.82
CA ARG A 369 15.17 34.82 32.81
C ARG A 369 14.78 35.79 33.92
N ASP A 370 13.56 35.68 34.42
CA ASP A 370 13.02 36.43 35.56
C ASP A 370 13.40 35.82 36.92
N GLY A 371 14.22 34.75 36.94
CA GLY A 371 14.67 34.06 38.14
C GLY A 371 13.62 33.14 38.77
N LYS A 372 12.41 33.02 38.20
CA LYS A 372 11.35 32.18 38.74
C LYS A 372 11.54 30.72 38.32
N SER A 373 11.44 29.82 39.28
CA SER A 373 11.40 28.38 39.03
C SER A 373 10.14 28.02 38.21
N PRO A 374 10.21 26.96 37.38
CA PRO A 374 9.03 26.44 36.72
C PRO A 374 8.01 25.93 37.75
N THR A 375 6.73 26.06 37.43
CA THR A 375 5.63 25.45 38.17
C THR A 375 5.83 23.94 38.20
N THR A 376 5.72 23.36 39.39
CA THR A 376 5.95 21.92 39.56
C THR A 376 4.80 21.12 38.96
N PHE A 377 5.10 19.94 38.46
CA PHE A 377 4.10 19.00 37.99
C PHE A 377 3.09 18.63 39.08
N ALA A 378 3.54 18.50 40.34
CA ALA A 378 2.65 18.28 41.49
C ALA A 378 1.65 19.42 41.74
N GLU A 379 2.03 20.68 41.49
CA GLU A 379 1.11 21.82 41.52
C GLU A 379 0.12 21.80 40.35
N LEU A 380 0.60 21.47 39.15
CA LEU A 380 -0.25 21.36 37.95
C LEU A 380 -1.30 20.25 38.10
N MET A 381 -0.95 19.12 38.73
CA MET A 381 -1.89 18.03 39.04
C MET A 381 -3.06 18.50 39.93
N GLY A 382 -2.81 19.41 40.86
CA GLY A 382 -3.89 19.99 41.68
C GLY A 382 -4.60 21.17 41.03
N GLY A 383 -4.43 21.38 39.72
CA GLY A 383 -5.10 22.45 38.96
C GLY A 383 -4.56 23.85 39.25
N GLY A 384 -3.40 23.98 39.90
CA GLY A 384 -2.81 25.25 40.31
C GLY A 384 -3.40 25.87 41.58
N GLU A 385 -4.44 25.26 42.18
CA GLU A 385 -5.06 25.75 43.43
C GLU A 385 -4.47 25.08 44.68
N LYS A 386 -4.04 23.82 44.57
CA LYS A 386 -3.46 23.04 45.66
C LYS A 386 -2.31 22.19 45.13
N THR A 387 -1.23 22.06 45.87
CA THR A 387 -0.16 21.12 45.52
C THR A 387 -0.59 19.70 45.91
N VAL A 388 -0.53 18.77 44.96
CA VAL A 388 -0.80 17.36 45.22
C VAL A 388 0.41 16.74 45.93
N TRP A 389 0.18 15.86 46.91
CA TRP A 389 1.25 15.08 47.54
C TRP A 389 1.41 13.73 46.83
N PRO A 390 2.47 13.51 46.02
CA PRO A 390 2.55 12.36 45.12
C PRO A 390 2.56 11.00 45.83
N LEU A 391 3.18 10.91 47.03
CA LEU A 391 3.16 9.68 47.84
C LEU A 391 1.74 9.31 48.30
N TRP A 392 0.91 10.31 48.62
CA TRP A 392 -0.49 10.08 48.97
C TRP A 392 -1.34 9.69 47.77
N GLU A 393 -1.09 10.29 46.60
CA GLU A 393 -1.74 9.83 45.37
C GLU A 393 -1.36 8.40 45.00
N LEU A 394 -0.10 8.01 45.18
CA LEU A 394 0.34 6.63 44.96
C LEU A 394 -0.44 5.66 45.87
N PHE A 395 -0.58 5.99 47.15
CA PHE A 395 -1.40 5.21 48.09
C PHE A 395 -2.86 5.14 47.66
N LYS A 396 -3.48 6.28 47.30
CA LYS A 396 -4.86 6.30 46.78
C LYS A 396 -5.01 5.50 45.49
N TRP A 397 -4.00 5.51 44.63
CA TRP A 397 -4.00 4.75 43.37
C TRP A 397 -4.04 3.24 43.63
N PHE A 398 -3.27 2.73 44.61
CA PHE A 398 -3.35 1.33 45.03
C PHE A 398 -4.75 0.94 45.53
N LEU A 399 -5.51 1.88 46.08
CA LEU A 399 -6.89 1.69 46.52
C LEU A 399 -7.94 1.96 45.43
N GLY A 400 -7.53 2.34 44.21
CA GLY A 400 -8.44 2.73 43.12
C GLY A 400 -9.14 4.08 43.32
N LEU A 401 -8.64 4.93 44.21
CA LEU A 401 -9.24 6.20 44.62
C LEU A 401 -8.52 7.45 44.06
N SER A 402 -7.36 7.30 43.41
CA SER A 402 -6.64 8.45 42.87
C SER A 402 -7.31 8.99 41.60
N PRO A 403 -7.54 10.31 41.50
CA PRO A 403 -8.02 10.93 40.27
C PRO A 403 -6.95 10.98 39.17
N HIS A 404 -5.70 10.61 39.46
CA HIS A 404 -4.56 10.73 38.56
C HIS A 404 -4.07 9.38 38.05
N THR A 405 -3.54 9.37 36.83
CA THR A 405 -2.92 8.18 36.24
C THR A 405 -1.61 7.80 36.95
N MET A 406 -1.21 6.52 36.92
CA MET A 406 0.10 6.07 37.43
C MET A 406 1.26 6.83 36.76
N ALA A 407 1.11 7.18 35.48
CA ALA A 407 2.09 7.98 34.76
C ALA A 407 2.27 9.38 35.39
N ALA A 408 1.16 10.09 35.64
CA ALA A 408 1.21 11.40 36.30
C ALA A 408 1.81 11.32 37.70
N ILE A 409 1.38 10.35 38.51
CA ILE A 409 1.93 10.14 39.86
C ILE A 409 3.44 9.85 39.78
N GLY A 410 3.87 8.99 38.86
CA GLY A 410 5.27 8.65 38.63
C GLY A 410 6.13 9.86 38.24
N LEU A 411 5.63 10.72 37.35
CA LEU A 411 6.33 11.96 36.97
C LEU A 411 6.48 12.91 38.15
N ALA A 412 5.42 13.10 38.95
CA ALA A 412 5.49 13.95 40.14
C ALA A 412 6.46 13.40 41.19
N LEU A 413 6.53 12.08 41.36
CA LEU A 413 7.52 11.44 42.24
C LEU A 413 8.94 11.65 41.73
N VAL A 414 9.19 11.51 40.41
CA VAL A 414 10.51 11.78 39.83
C VAL A 414 10.92 13.23 40.08
N GLU A 415 10.00 14.18 39.87
CA GLU A 415 10.23 15.60 40.11
C GLU A 415 10.60 15.90 41.58
N MET A 416 9.94 15.24 42.57
CA MET A 416 10.25 15.42 44.00
C MET A 416 11.72 15.10 44.36
N PHE A 417 12.34 14.16 43.66
CA PHE A 417 13.73 13.73 43.92
C PHE A 417 14.74 14.37 42.98
N GLN A 418 14.30 15.21 42.04
CA GLN A 418 15.16 15.85 41.06
C GLN A 418 15.78 17.11 41.67
N SER A 419 17.12 17.19 41.69
CA SER A 419 17.84 18.39 42.15
C SER A 419 17.54 19.58 41.21
N SER A 420 17.26 20.75 41.78
CA SER A 420 16.98 21.98 41.03
C SER A 420 18.22 22.58 40.35
N GLN A 421 19.43 22.12 40.70
CA GLN A 421 20.68 22.60 40.12
C GLN A 421 21.30 21.55 39.17
N PRO A 422 21.39 21.84 37.85
CA PRO A 422 22.09 21.00 36.90
C PRO A 422 23.55 20.80 37.29
N SER A 423 24.09 19.59 37.13
CA SER A 423 25.54 19.41 37.29
C SER A 423 26.28 20.16 36.17
N GLN A 424 27.40 20.79 36.50
CA GLN A 424 28.24 21.50 35.51
C GLN A 424 28.61 20.59 34.32
N PHE A 425 28.82 19.30 34.58
CA PHE A 425 29.09 18.31 33.54
C PHE A 425 27.94 18.23 32.51
N ILE A 426 26.68 18.15 32.96
CA ILE A 426 25.52 18.06 32.05
C ILE A 426 25.36 19.35 31.24
N LEU A 427 25.60 20.52 31.86
CA LEU A 427 25.60 21.80 31.13
C LEU A 427 26.68 21.84 30.05
N GLN A 428 27.91 21.39 30.35
CA GLN A 428 28.98 21.28 29.36
C GLN A 428 28.65 20.30 28.23
N GLN A 429 28.02 19.15 28.52
CA GLN A 429 27.56 18.23 27.48
C GLN A 429 26.50 18.86 26.59
N LYS A 430 25.57 19.64 27.17
CA LYS A 430 24.56 20.39 26.41
C LYS A 430 25.20 21.44 25.50
N GLU A 431 26.12 22.24 26.03
CA GLU A 431 26.81 23.30 25.26
C GLU A 431 27.65 22.71 24.11
N SER A 432 28.39 21.62 24.39
CA SER A 432 29.16 20.90 23.37
C SER A 432 28.26 20.34 22.28
N LEU A 433 27.16 19.67 22.64
CA LEU A 433 26.21 19.11 21.68
C LEU A 433 25.54 20.21 20.85
N GLN A 434 25.16 21.32 21.48
CA GLN A 434 24.55 22.45 20.79
C GLN A 434 25.50 23.02 19.74
N LYS A 435 26.75 23.30 20.12
CA LYS A 435 27.77 23.83 19.21
C LYS A 435 28.02 22.88 18.04
N GLU A 436 28.21 21.59 18.33
CA GLU A 436 28.45 20.56 17.30
C GLU A 436 27.30 20.47 16.30
N LEU A 437 26.05 20.45 16.76
CA LEU A 437 24.88 20.37 15.87
C LEU A 437 24.63 21.68 15.10
N GLU A 438 24.88 22.84 15.70
CA GLU A 438 24.74 24.13 15.00
C GLU A 438 25.77 24.26 13.86
N GLU A 439 27.02 23.87 14.10
CA GLU A 439 28.09 23.85 13.08
C GLU A 439 27.82 22.80 12.00
N LEU A 440 27.38 21.60 12.40
CA LEU A 440 27.10 20.50 11.48
C LEU A 440 25.95 20.85 10.52
N LEU A 441 24.83 21.31 11.08
CA LEU A 441 23.61 21.56 10.31
C LEU A 441 23.68 22.85 9.50
N GLY A 442 24.26 23.93 10.04
CA GLY A 442 24.40 25.20 9.33
C GLY A 442 23.11 25.64 8.63
N THR A 443 23.23 26.06 7.36
CA THR A 443 22.10 26.49 6.52
C THR A 443 21.70 25.48 5.45
N ASP A 444 22.35 24.31 5.40
CA ASP A 444 22.25 23.34 4.30
C ASP A 444 22.26 21.87 4.76
N GLY A 445 22.32 21.63 6.06
CA GLY A 445 22.44 20.30 6.65
C GLY A 445 21.10 19.72 7.12
N VAL A 446 20.92 18.41 6.87
CA VAL A 446 19.80 17.62 7.36
C VAL A 446 20.32 16.35 8.04
N LEU A 447 19.97 16.17 9.30
CA LEU A 447 20.33 14.99 10.10
C LEU A 447 19.16 14.00 10.15
N LEU A 448 19.43 12.76 9.75
CA LEU A 448 18.57 11.59 9.90
C LEU A 448 18.79 10.96 11.28
N TYR A 449 17.73 10.87 12.08
CA TYR A 449 17.79 10.31 13.42
C TYR A 449 16.54 9.47 13.74
N PRO A 450 16.62 8.41 14.58
CA PRO A 450 15.43 7.64 14.97
C PRO A 450 14.41 8.52 15.69
N SER A 451 13.14 8.42 15.32
CA SER A 451 12.04 9.13 16.03
C SER A 451 11.79 8.57 17.43
N HIS A 452 12.00 7.27 17.60
CA HIS A 452 11.85 6.55 18.85
C HIS A 452 12.65 5.24 18.74
N PRO A 453 13.18 4.66 19.84
CA PRO A 453 13.97 3.43 19.76
C PRO A 453 13.15 2.16 19.51
N GLN A 454 11.82 2.21 19.61
CA GLN A 454 10.94 1.04 19.44
C GLN A 454 9.73 1.41 18.58
N LEU A 455 9.16 0.42 17.89
CA LEU A 455 7.81 0.52 17.31
C LEU A 455 6.77 0.80 18.41
N ALA A 456 5.54 1.17 18.03
CA ALA A 456 4.46 1.50 18.96
C ALA A 456 4.35 0.47 20.12
N PRO A 457 4.67 0.83 21.37
CA PRO A 457 4.58 -0.09 22.50
C PRO A 457 3.14 -0.52 22.80
N LYS A 458 2.98 -1.66 23.50
CA LYS A 458 1.68 -2.02 24.08
C LYS A 458 1.28 -1.00 25.16
N HIS A 459 -0.01 -0.90 25.43
CA HIS A 459 -0.50 -0.01 26.48
C HIS A 459 0.21 -0.22 27.83
N HIS A 460 0.50 0.88 28.53
CA HIS A 460 1.21 0.94 29.81
C HIS A 460 2.66 0.43 29.84
N GLN A 461 3.16 -0.20 28.78
CA GLN A 461 4.57 -0.56 28.65
C GLN A 461 5.53 0.64 28.86
N PRO A 462 5.20 1.87 28.43
CA PRO A 462 6.01 3.05 28.69
C PRO A 462 6.35 3.36 30.15
N LEU A 463 5.57 2.87 31.13
CA LEU A 463 5.89 3.03 32.56
C LEU A 463 7.25 2.41 32.91
N PHE A 464 7.71 1.45 32.10
CA PHE A 464 8.95 0.71 32.30
C PHE A 464 10.08 1.13 31.35
N THR A 465 9.75 1.97 30.36
CA THR A 465 10.71 2.59 29.44
C THR A 465 10.49 4.12 29.35
N PRO A 466 10.36 4.82 30.51
CA PRO A 466 9.82 6.18 30.57
C PRO A 466 10.71 7.21 29.88
N PHE A 467 11.99 6.90 29.65
CA PHE A 467 12.96 7.86 29.14
C PHE A 467 13.13 7.81 27.62
N ASN A 468 12.52 6.85 26.91
CA ASN A 468 12.68 6.68 25.46
C ASN A 468 12.33 7.94 24.64
N PHE A 469 11.51 8.85 25.17
CA PHE A 469 11.23 10.17 24.56
C PHE A 469 12.48 11.05 24.40
N SER A 470 13.60 10.71 25.02
CA SER A 470 14.85 11.49 24.94
C SER A 470 15.40 11.58 23.52
N TYR A 471 15.05 10.62 22.64
CA TYR A 471 15.35 10.69 21.20
C TYR A 471 14.72 11.90 20.52
N THR A 472 13.61 12.42 21.05
CA THR A 472 12.94 13.61 20.55
C THR A 472 13.22 14.83 21.41
N GLY A 473 13.24 14.68 22.73
CA GLY A 473 13.31 15.79 23.68
C GLY A 473 14.56 16.65 23.58
N ILE A 474 15.70 16.08 23.18
CA ILE A 474 16.94 16.84 23.05
C ILE A 474 16.81 17.99 22.03
N PHE A 475 16.10 17.77 20.92
CA PHE A 475 15.93 18.80 19.89
C PHE A 475 14.98 19.93 20.31
N ASN A 476 14.13 19.72 21.32
CA ASN A 476 13.37 20.82 21.96
C ASN A 476 14.32 21.75 22.72
N ILE A 477 15.22 21.16 23.52
CA ILE A 477 16.20 21.92 24.31
C ILE A 477 17.13 22.74 23.41
N LEU A 478 17.52 22.17 22.28
CA LEU A 478 18.39 22.84 21.31
C LEU A 478 17.63 23.85 20.42
N GLY A 479 16.30 23.83 20.45
CA GLY A 479 15.43 24.71 19.66
C GLY A 479 15.49 24.46 18.15
N LEU A 480 15.91 23.26 17.73
CA LEU A 480 16.07 22.88 16.32
C LEU A 480 14.75 22.45 15.70
N PRO A 481 14.44 22.80 14.44
CA PRO A 481 13.26 22.29 13.74
C PRO A 481 13.41 20.81 13.39
N VAL A 482 12.31 20.07 13.49
CA VAL A 482 12.31 18.62 13.27
C VAL A 482 11.03 18.16 12.58
N THR A 483 11.17 17.42 11.48
CA THR A 483 10.06 16.78 10.77
C THR A 483 10.12 15.27 10.97
N GLN A 484 9.09 14.67 11.53
CA GLN A 484 8.94 13.22 11.52
C GLN A 484 8.30 12.78 10.20
N CYS A 485 8.82 11.68 9.64
CA CYS A 485 8.39 11.12 8.37
C CYS A 485 8.07 9.61 8.52
N PRO A 486 6.89 9.15 8.06
CA PRO A 486 6.57 7.73 7.94
C PRO A 486 7.32 7.10 6.76
N LEU A 487 7.68 5.81 6.91
CA LEU A 487 8.49 5.05 5.94
C LEU A 487 7.84 3.70 5.60
N GLY A 488 6.51 3.66 5.57
CA GLY A 488 5.74 2.43 5.42
C GLY A 488 5.58 1.65 6.73
N LEU A 489 5.39 0.33 6.61
CA LEU A 489 5.03 -0.54 7.73
C LEU A 489 6.10 -1.60 8.01
N SER A 490 6.21 -1.99 9.28
CA SER A 490 7.04 -3.09 9.77
C SER A 490 6.44 -4.44 9.39
N VAL A 491 7.18 -5.52 9.65
CA VAL A 491 6.68 -6.89 9.39
C VAL A 491 5.44 -7.22 10.22
N GLU A 492 5.28 -6.58 11.38
CA GLU A 492 4.11 -6.70 12.27
C GLU A 492 2.94 -5.82 11.84
N GLY A 493 3.08 -4.99 10.79
CA GLY A 493 2.06 -4.01 10.42
C GLY A 493 2.04 -2.82 11.39
N LEU A 494 3.19 -2.31 11.83
CA LEU A 494 3.25 -1.07 12.59
C LEU A 494 4.03 -0.01 11.82
N PRO A 495 3.68 1.27 11.95
CA PRO A 495 4.43 2.33 11.27
C PRO A 495 5.93 2.30 11.55
N LEU A 496 6.71 2.39 10.48
CA LEU A 496 8.12 2.73 10.50
C LEU A 496 8.25 4.24 10.24
N GLY A 497 9.36 4.82 10.69
CA GLY A 497 9.63 6.23 10.46
C GLY A 497 10.95 6.70 11.03
N LEU A 498 11.36 7.90 10.63
CA LEU A 498 12.53 8.61 11.15
C LEU A 498 12.24 10.10 11.28
N GLN A 499 13.06 10.80 12.05
CA GLN A 499 12.98 12.26 12.16
C GLN A 499 14.14 12.93 11.42
N LEU A 500 13.81 14.02 10.74
CA LEU A 500 14.69 14.90 9.98
C LEU A 500 14.94 16.16 10.80
N VAL A 501 16.17 16.39 11.23
CA VAL A 501 16.56 17.57 12.01
C VAL A 501 17.31 18.54 11.10
N ALA A 502 16.89 19.80 11.07
CA ALA A 502 17.56 20.84 10.29
C ALA A 502 18.11 21.95 11.20
N GLY A 503 18.92 22.84 10.63
CA GLY A 503 19.43 24.02 11.33
C GLY A 503 18.32 24.97 11.78
N LYS A 504 18.59 25.83 12.78
CA LYS A 504 17.61 26.82 13.26
C LYS A 504 17.14 27.70 12.09
N LEU A 505 15.83 27.93 12.02
CA LEU A 505 15.16 28.68 10.95
C LEU A 505 15.28 28.05 9.54
N GLN A 506 15.84 26.84 9.44
CA GLN A 506 15.94 26.07 8.19
C GLN A 506 14.86 25.00 8.09
N ASP A 507 13.69 25.24 8.71
CA ASP A 507 12.54 24.33 8.76
C ASP A 507 12.21 23.74 7.37
N HIS A 508 12.22 24.61 6.34
CA HIS A 508 11.98 24.29 4.94
C HIS A 508 12.85 23.15 4.37
N LEU A 509 14.08 22.95 4.86
CA LEU A 509 14.95 21.85 4.42
C LEU A 509 14.42 20.48 4.84
N SER A 510 13.98 20.38 6.09
CA SER A 510 13.39 19.14 6.63
C SER A 510 12.03 18.85 5.98
N LEU A 511 11.26 19.89 5.66
CA LEU A 511 9.97 19.79 4.97
C LEU A 511 10.13 19.35 3.51
N ALA A 512 11.09 19.93 2.78
CA ALA A 512 11.40 19.54 1.41
C ALA A 512 11.91 18.09 1.34
N THR A 513 12.76 17.69 2.29
CA THR A 513 13.20 16.30 2.42
C THR A 513 12.02 15.37 2.74
N ALA A 514 11.05 15.78 3.56
CA ALA A 514 9.86 14.98 3.85
C ALA A 514 9.00 14.71 2.60
N LEU A 515 8.81 15.71 1.72
CA LEU A 515 8.16 15.55 0.41
C LEU A 515 8.86 14.50 -0.46
N TYR A 516 10.19 14.53 -0.48
CA TYR A 516 10.97 13.52 -1.20
C TYR A 516 10.77 12.12 -0.60
N LEU A 517 10.80 11.98 0.73
CA LEU A 517 10.62 10.69 1.39
C LEU A 517 9.21 10.13 1.19
N GLU A 518 8.17 10.98 1.19
CA GLU A 518 6.81 10.58 0.84
C GLU A 518 6.77 9.95 -0.56
N LYS A 519 7.37 10.62 -1.56
CA LYS A 519 7.43 10.10 -2.92
C LYS A 519 8.23 8.79 -3.04
N ALA A 520 9.32 8.67 -2.29
CA ALA A 520 10.22 7.53 -2.36
C ALA A 520 9.71 6.29 -1.60
N PHE A 521 8.97 6.49 -0.49
CA PHE A 521 8.59 5.43 0.45
C PHE A 521 7.07 5.29 0.68
N GLY A 522 6.25 6.15 0.08
CA GLY A 522 4.78 6.05 0.08
C GLY A 522 4.07 6.80 1.21
N GLY A 523 4.79 7.39 2.16
CA GLY A 523 4.21 8.22 3.22
C GLY A 523 3.23 7.49 4.15
N TRP A 524 2.08 8.12 4.42
CA TRP A 524 1.02 7.51 5.22
C TRP A 524 0.33 6.35 4.48
N THR A 525 0.23 5.22 5.16
CA THR A 525 -0.39 4.01 4.62
C THR A 525 -1.73 3.74 5.31
N HIS A 526 -2.83 3.72 4.56
CA HIS A 526 -4.14 3.40 5.13
C HIS A 526 -4.26 1.94 5.58
N ILE A 527 -5.09 1.70 6.59
CA ILE A 527 -5.16 0.45 7.39
C ILE A 527 -5.57 -0.78 6.56
N ALA A 528 -6.23 -0.58 5.41
CA ALA A 528 -6.55 -1.67 4.48
C ALA A 528 -5.31 -2.31 3.82
N ALA A 529 -4.16 -1.64 3.83
CA ALA A 529 -2.90 -2.19 3.32
C ALA A 529 -2.20 -3.15 4.30
N GLN A 530 -2.84 -3.52 5.41
CA GLN A 530 -2.30 -4.47 6.37
C GLN A 530 -2.85 -5.87 6.17
N ARG A 531 -2.01 -6.74 5.61
CA ARG A 531 -2.16 -8.20 5.57
C ARG A 531 -3.57 -8.63 5.15
N THR A 532 -4.00 -8.21 3.98
CA THR A 532 -5.06 -8.96 3.28
C THR A 532 -4.39 -10.19 2.72
N MET A 533 -4.49 -11.32 3.44
CA MET A 533 -4.37 -12.58 2.73
C MET A 533 -5.46 -12.56 1.67
N VAL A 534 -5.06 -12.64 0.40
CA VAL A 534 -6.02 -12.64 -0.69
C VAL A 534 -6.62 -14.03 -0.77
N GLN A 535 -7.93 -14.12 -0.56
CA GLN A 535 -8.65 -15.38 -0.75
C GLN A 535 -8.66 -15.70 -2.25
N ALA A 536 -7.98 -16.76 -2.62
CA ALA A 536 -7.92 -17.30 -3.97
C ALA A 536 -8.87 -18.48 -4.09
N LYS A 537 -9.67 -18.51 -5.15
CA LYS A 537 -10.42 -19.69 -5.58
C LYS A 537 -9.60 -20.44 -6.62
N PHE A 538 -9.58 -21.76 -6.57
CA PHE A 538 -8.90 -22.59 -7.58
C PHE A 538 -9.60 -23.93 -7.80
N TRP A 539 -9.55 -24.43 -9.02
CA TRP A 539 -10.10 -25.74 -9.36
C TRP A 539 -9.01 -26.79 -9.33
N ILE A 540 -9.25 -27.90 -8.65
CA ILE A 540 -8.37 -29.07 -8.68
C ILE A 540 -8.92 -30.18 -9.57
N LEU A 541 -8.01 -30.99 -10.12
CA LEU A 541 -8.34 -32.27 -10.72
C LEU A 541 -8.63 -33.27 -9.59
N ARG A 542 -9.90 -33.51 -9.29
CA ARG A 542 -10.29 -34.45 -8.23
C ARG A 542 -10.07 -35.89 -8.64
N LYS A 543 -10.38 -36.21 -9.90
CA LYS A 543 -10.18 -37.54 -10.49
C LYS A 543 -9.67 -37.43 -11.91
N HIS A 544 -8.79 -38.34 -12.30
CA HIS A 544 -8.38 -38.41 -13.70
C HIS A 544 -9.58 -38.70 -14.61
N PHE A 545 -9.65 -37.99 -15.74
CA PHE A 545 -10.71 -38.20 -16.72
C PHE A 545 -10.67 -39.64 -17.27
N VAL A 546 -11.80 -40.35 -17.17
CA VAL A 546 -12.06 -41.64 -17.80
C VAL A 546 -13.22 -41.46 -18.77
N GLY A 547 -12.99 -41.66 -20.06
CA GLY A 547 -13.96 -41.27 -21.07
C GLY A 547 -14.11 -39.74 -21.18
N PHE A 548 -15.33 -39.28 -21.39
CA PHE A 548 -15.66 -37.85 -21.40
C PHE A 548 -15.61 -37.26 -19.97
N PRO A 549 -15.03 -36.06 -19.73
CA PRO A 549 -14.99 -35.44 -18.41
C PRO A 549 -16.39 -35.20 -17.83
N LYS A 550 -16.51 -35.27 -16.51
CA LYS A 550 -17.73 -35.00 -15.76
C LYS A 550 -17.47 -34.03 -14.62
N ASP A 551 -18.52 -33.36 -14.12
CA ASP A 551 -18.39 -32.39 -13.02
C ASP A 551 -17.69 -32.99 -11.79
N SER A 552 -17.93 -34.27 -11.49
CA SER A 552 -17.31 -34.95 -10.34
C SER A 552 -15.79 -35.12 -10.45
N ASP A 553 -15.20 -34.89 -11.63
CA ASP A 553 -13.75 -34.93 -11.84
C ASP A 553 -13.05 -33.65 -11.39
N PHE A 554 -13.82 -32.60 -11.08
CA PHE A 554 -13.34 -31.30 -10.62
C PHE A 554 -13.80 -31.01 -9.19
N GLU A 555 -13.05 -30.19 -8.47
CA GLU A 555 -13.44 -29.68 -7.16
C GLU A 555 -12.93 -28.25 -6.99
N LEU A 556 -13.82 -27.33 -6.58
CA LEU A 556 -13.49 -25.95 -6.29
C LEU A 556 -12.97 -25.86 -4.85
N LYS A 557 -11.81 -25.22 -4.68
CA LYS A 557 -11.18 -24.98 -3.39
C LYS A 557 -10.86 -23.51 -3.21
N GLU A 558 -10.66 -23.13 -1.96
CA GLU A 558 -10.25 -21.80 -1.55
C GLU A 558 -8.96 -21.87 -0.74
N GLU A 559 -8.06 -20.92 -0.96
CA GLU A 559 -6.84 -20.75 -0.18
C GLU A 559 -6.62 -19.26 0.14
N ASN A 560 -5.88 -19.00 1.21
CA ASN A 560 -5.47 -17.65 1.57
C ASN A 560 -4.01 -17.46 1.15
N LEU A 561 -3.78 -16.58 0.19
CA LEU A 561 -2.42 -16.29 -0.30
C LEU A 561 -1.74 -15.26 0.60
N PRO A 562 -0.46 -15.46 0.96
CA PRO A 562 0.31 -14.43 1.65
C PRO A 562 0.64 -13.25 0.73
N GLU A 563 1.15 -12.17 1.31
CA GLU A 563 1.71 -11.03 0.56
C GLU A 563 2.98 -11.47 -0.20
N PRO A 564 3.26 -10.89 -1.39
CA PRO A 564 4.45 -11.21 -2.16
C PRO A 564 5.72 -10.82 -1.38
N GLN A 565 6.69 -11.73 -1.35
CA GLN A 565 8.05 -11.53 -0.85
C GLN A 565 8.93 -10.85 -1.90
N ASP A 566 10.19 -10.54 -1.56
CA ASP A 566 11.12 -9.89 -2.49
C ASP A 566 11.27 -10.70 -3.79
N GLY A 567 11.11 -10.04 -4.94
CA GLY A 567 11.09 -10.70 -6.25
C GLY A 567 9.74 -11.33 -6.65
N GLU A 568 8.77 -11.43 -5.74
CA GLU A 568 7.45 -11.97 -6.03
C GLU A 568 6.43 -10.90 -6.46
N VAL A 569 5.38 -11.36 -7.13
CA VAL A 569 4.22 -10.58 -7.58
C VAL A 569 2.94 -11.33 -7.25
N LEU A 570 1.91 -10.57 -6.86
CA LEU A 570 0.57 -11.09 -6.69
C LEU A 570 -0.26 -10.74 -7.93
N LEU A 571 -0.86 -11.76 -8.53
CA LEU A 571 -1.62 -11.70 -9.75
C LEU A 571 -3.11 -11.93 -9.48
N GLU A 572 -3.97 -11.17 -10.14
CA GLU A 572 -5.42 -11.38 -10.21
C GLU A 572 -5.79 -11.77 -11.64
N ALA A 573 -6.44 -12.93 -11.83
CA ALA A 573 -6.86 -13.40 -13.14
C ALA A 573 -8.04 -12.56 -13.67
N VAL A 574 -7.94 -12.12 -14.92
CA VAL A 574 -8.99 -11.35 -15.62
C VAL A 574 -9.64 -12.20 -16.71
N PHE A 575 -8.81 -13.00 -17.40
CA PHE A 575 -9.28 -13.99 -18.37
C PHE A 575 -8.53 -15.30 -18.19
N LEU A 576 -9.23 -16.43 -18.30
CA LEU A 576 -8.63 -17.76 -18.31
C LEU A 576 -8.93 -18.51 -19.61
N SER A 577 -7.97 -19.34 -20.00
CA SER A 577 -8.08 -20.20 -21.16
C SER A 577 -8.66 -21.57 -20.80
N VAL A 578 -9.50 -22.11 -21.67
CA VAL A 578 -9.82 -23.55 -21.73
C VAL A 578 -9.37 -24.14 -23.07
N ASP A 579 -8.68 -25.29 -23.01
CA ASP A 579 -7.99 -25.86 -24.16
C ASP A 579 -8.17 -27.38 -24.25
N PRO A 580 -8.26 -27.95 -25.47
CA PRO A 580 -8.49 -29.38 -25.65
C PRO A 580 -7.35 -30.25 -25.13
N TYR A 581 -6.10 -29.75 -25.15
CA TYR A 581 -4.94 -30.50 -24.65
C TYR A 581 -5.00 -30.76 -23.13
N MET A 582 -5.80 -30.02 -22.38
CA MET A 582 -6.00 -30.25 -20.94
C MET A 582 -6.54 -31.66 -20.68
N ARG A 583 -7.34 -32.22 -21.62
CA ARG A 583 -7.92 -33.56 -21.51
C ARG A 583 -6.88 -34.68 -21.47
N PRO A 584 -5.96 -34.83 -22.45
CA PRO A 584 -4.92 -35.85 -22.38
C PRO A 584 -3.88 -35.55 -21.28
N TYR A 585 -3.70 -34.28 -20.90
CA TYR A 585 -2.73 -33.90 -19.87
C TYR A 585 -3.15 -34.25 -18.44
N SER A 586 -4.46 -34.51 -18.21
CA SER A 586 -4.93 -35.06 -16.93
C SER A 586 -4.08 -36.23 -16.45
N ARG A 587 -3.75 -37.21 -17.30
CA ARG A 587 -2.97 -38.40 -16.89
C ARG A 587 -1.47 -38.29 -17.17
N SER A 588 -1.06 -37.46 -18.13
CA SER A 588 0.34 -37.38 -18.54
C SER A 588 1.13 -36.28 -17.84
N ARG A 589 0.47 -35.30 -17.23
CA ARG A 589 1.12 -34.14 -16.58
C ARG A 589 0.57 -33.72 -15.22
N LEU A 590 -0.63 -34.18 -14.86
CA LEU A 590 -1.24 -33.90 -13.56
C LEU A 590 -1.35 -35.15 -12.70
N LYS A 591 -1.51 -34.94 -11.39
CA LYS A 591 -1.96 -35.94 -10.42
C LYS A 591 -3.31 -35.50 -9.85
N GLU A 592 -4.07 -36.45 -9.32
CA GLU A 592 -5.27 -36.12 -8.55
C GLU A 592 -4.90 -35.24 -7.34
N GLY A 593 -5.62 -34.14 -7.15
CA GLY A 593 -5.34 -33.10 -6.17
C GLY A 593 -4.62 -31.87 -6.73
N ASP A 594 -3.98 -31.96 -7.90
CA ASP A 594 -3.29 -30.82 -8.52
C ASP A 594 -4.29 -29.76 -9.01
N THR A 595 -3.88 -28.50 -9.04
CA THR A 595 -4.65 -27.43 -9.70
C THR A 595 -4.79 -27.76 -11.20
N MET A 596 -6.00 -27.60 -11.75
CA MET A 596 -6.22 -27.73 -13.19
C MET A 596 -5.31 -26.76 -13.94
N LEU A 597 -4.62 -27.28 -14.95
CA LEU A 597 -3.67 -26.48 -15.74
C LEU A 597 -4.40 -25.49 -16.68
N GLY A 598 -3.76 -24.37 -16.96
CA GLY A 598 -4.32 -23.31 -17.80
C GLY A 598 -3.46 -22.05 -17.81
N THR A 599 -3.64 -21.26 -18.87
CA THR A 599 -3.00 -19.96 -19.06
C THR A 599 -4.03 -18.86 -18.81
N GLN A 600 -3.59 -17.76 -18.21
CA GLN A 600 -4.43 -16.64 -17.83
C GLN A 600 -3.81 -15.30 -18.23
N VAL A 601 -4.65 -14.32 -18.53
CA VAL A 601 -4.29 -12.90 -18.50
C VAL A 601 -4.57 -12.42 -17.09
N SER A 602 -3.55 -11.85 -16.45
CA SER A 602 -3.65 -11.39 -15.06
C SER A 602 -3.23 -9.95 -14.92
N ARG A 603 -3.88 -9.24 -14.00
CA ARG A 603 -3.48 -7.92 -13.52
C ARG A 603 -2.53 -8.08 -12.35
N VAL A 604 -1.42 -7.33 -12.34
CA VAL A 604 -0.52 -7.26 -11.18
C VAL A 604 -1.17 -6.39 -10.11
N VAL A 605 -1.59 -6.99 -8.99
CA VAL A 605 -2.29 -6.28 -7.90
C VAL A 605 -1.36 -5.86 -6.78
N GLN A 606 -0.28 -6.60 -6.56
CA GLN A 606 0.84 -6.24 -5.68
C GLN A 606 2.14 -6.72 -6.32
N SER A 607 3.24 -6.01 -6.09
CA SER A 607 4.54 -6.39 -6.64
C SER A 607 5.69 -5.97 -5.73
N ARG A 608 6.60 -6.91 -5.50
CA ARG A 608 7.95 -6.70 -4.98
C ARG A 608 9.00 -7.02 -6.03
N ASN A 609 8.61 -7.05 -7.31
CA ASN A 609 9.48 -7.28 -8.44
C ASN A 609 9.42 -6.06 -9.39
N PRO A 610 10.51 -5.27 -9.52
CA PRO A 610 10.49 -4.02 -10.29
C PRO A 610 10.20 -4.23 -11.79
N ASN A 611 10.37 -5.43 -12.32
CA ASN A 611 10.07 -5.75 -13.73
C ASN A 611 8.57 -5.84 -14.03
N TYR A 612 7.73 -5.92 -12.99
CA TYR A 612 6.28 -6.09 -13.10
C TYR A 612 5.57 -5.05 -12.23
N PRO A 613 5.36 -3.83 -12.76
CA PRO A 613 4.70 -2.76 -12.02
C PRO A 613 3.25 -3.10 -11.66
N VAL A 614 2.79 -2.64 -10.50
CA VAL A 614 1.38 -2.76 -10.09
C VAL A 614 0.48 -2.07 -11.13
N GLY A 615 -0.62 -2.72 -11.49
CA GLY A 615 -1.56 -2.27 -12.52
C GLY A 615 -1.23 -2.73 -13.95
N SER A 616 -0.04 -3.30 -14.18
CA SER A 616 0.30 -3.91 -15.47
C SER A 616 -0.41 -5.25 -15.70
N TYR A 617 -0.47 -5.71 -16.96
CA TYR A 617 -1.06 -7.00 -17.33
C TYR A 617 0.02 -7.97 -17.81
N VAL A 618 -0.11 -9.23 -17.41
CA VAL A 618 0.80 -10.31 -17.78
C VAL A 618 0.01 -11.51 -18.31
N VAL A 619 0.62 -12.28 -19.20
CA VAL A 619 0.21 -13.66 -19.49
C VAL A 619 0.98 -14.59 -18.56
N ALA A 620 0.27 -15.45 -17.83
CA ALA A 620 0.84 -16.31 -16.81
C ALA A 620 0.28 -17.75 -16.90
N ASN A 621 1.11 -18.74 -16.58
CA ASN A 621 0.71 -20.16 -16.56
C ASN A 621 0.40 -20.65 -15.13
N CYS A 622 -0.61 -20.05 -14.50
CA CYS A 622 -0.91 -20.30 -13.09
C CYS A 622 -2.01 -21.36 -12.85
N GLY A 623 -2.58 -21.94 -13.89
CA GLY A 623 -3.70 -22.87 -13.76
C GLY A 623 -5.05 -22.18 -13.59
N TRP A 624 -6.08 -22.96 -13.29
CA TRP A 624 -7.43 -22.47 -13.04
C TRP A 624 -7.53 -21.92 -11.62
N ARG A 625 -7.19 -20.64 -11.45
CA ARG A 625 -7.25 -19.91 -10.17
C ARG A 625 -7.55 -18.43 -10.36
N THR A 626 -8.15 -17.79 -9.36
CA THR A 626 -8.50 -16.35 -9.40
C THR A 626 -7.34 -15.46 -8.99
N HIS A 627 -6.47 -15.93 -8.09
CA HIS A 627 -5.29 -15.20 -7.63
C HIS A 627 -4.09 -16.14 -7.54
N SER A 628 -2.89 -15.61 -7.77
CA SER A 628 -1.65 -16.38 -7.77
C SER A 628 -0.47 -15.56 -7.28
N LEU A 629 0.39 -16.13 -6.45
CA LEU A 629 1.75 -15.64 -6.27
C LEU A 629 2.66 -16.18 -7.37
N SER A 630 3.52 -15.34 -7.91
CA SER A 630 4.56 -15.72 -8.85
C SER A 630 5.88 -15.07 -8.41
N ASP A 631 6.98 -15.79 -8.55
CA ASP A 631 8.35 -15.30 -8.40
C ASP A 631 8.82 -14.46 -9.61
N GLY A 632 7.91 -14.13 -10.54
CA GLY A 632 8.21 -13.44 -11.78
C GLY A 632 8.77 -14.34 -12.89
N SER A 633 9.01 -15.63 -12.61
CA SER A 633 9.37 -16.61 -13.64
C SER A 633 8.15 -16.96 -14.50
N ASP A 634 8.38 -17.20 -15.80
CA ASP A 634 7.34 -17.55 -16.78
C ASP A 634 6.18 -16.53 -16.94
N LEU A 635 6.39 -15.27 -16.54
CA LEU A 635 5.48 -14.18 -16.86
C LEU A 635 5.88 -13.51 -18.17
N ARG A 636 4.89 -13.23 -19.03
CA ARG A 636 5.06 -12.39 -20.21
C ARG A 636 4.29 -11.10 -20.02
N LEU A 637 5.01 -10.00 -19.84
CA LEU A 637 4.41 -8.67 -19.76
C LEU A 637 3.68 -8.33 -21.07
N ILE A 638 2.43 -7.89 -20.96
CA ILE A 638 1.70 -7.30 -22.08
C ILE A 638 2.15 -5.85 -22.18
N HIS A 639 2.74 -5.47 -23.32
CA HIS A 639 3.31 -4.15 -23.51
C HIS A 639 2.25 -3.05 -23.31
N SER A 640 2.69 -1.90 -22.80
CA SER A 640 1.84 -0.75 -22.50
C SER A 640 1.24 -0.10 -23.75
N ASP A 641 1.76 -0.40 -24.94
CA ASP A 641 1.27 0.04 -26.24
C ASP A 641 0.23 -0.92 -26.87
N TRP A 642 -0.30 -1.87 -26.08
CA TRP A 642 -1.40 -2.72 -26.51
C TRP A 642 -2.58 -1.86 -27.02
N PRO A 643 -3.14 -2.11 -28.22
CA PRO A 643 -4.22 -1.30 -28.77
C PRO A 643 -5.45 -1.33 -27.88
N LYS A 644 -5.97 -0.15 -27.53
CA LYS A 644 -7.09 -0.02 -26.59
C LYS A 644 -8.38 -0.65 -27.10
N GLU A 645 -8.54 -0.77 -28.42
CA GLU A 645 -9.72 -1.36 -29.05
C GLU A 645 -9.68 -2.90 -29.04
N LEU A 646 -8.51 -3.51 -28.78
CA LEU A 646 -8.35 -4.97 -28.81
C LEU A 646 -8.46 -5.58 -27.41
N PRO A 647 -9.31 -6.60 -27.21
CA PRO A 647 -9.39 -7.32 -25.94
C PRO A 647 -8.05 -7.96 -25.55
N LEU A 648 -7.67 -7.83 -24.28
CA LEU A 648 -6.45 -8.48 -23.74
C LEU A 648 -6.53 -10.01 -23.83
N SER A 649 -7.73 -10.58 -23.80
CA SER A 649 -8.00 -12.03 -23.97
C SER A 649 -7.41 -12.61 -25.25
N LEU A 650 -7.23 -11.80 -26.30
CA LEU A 650 -6.61 -12.24 -27.56
C LEU A 650 -5.19 -12.77 -27.39
N THR A 651 -4.49 -12.39 -26.31
CA THR A 651 -3.17 -12.93 -25.95
C THR A 651 -3.20 -14.40 -25.49
N LEU A 652 -4.38 -14.94 -25.16
CA LEU A 652 -4.64 -16.36 -24.91
C LEU A 652 -5.10 -17.11 -26.18
N GLY A 653 -5.47 -16.37 -27.22
CA GLY A 653 -6.06 -16.86 -28.45
C GLY A 653 -5.21 -16.56 -29.68
N THR A 654 -5.79 -15.79 -30.61
CA THR A 654 -5.18 -15.48 -31.91
C THR A 654 -3.79 -14.86 -31.81
N ILE A 655 -3.54 -13.96 -30.85
CA ILE A 655 -2.25 -13.26 -30.67
C ILE A 655 -1.37 -14.04 -29.66
N GLY A 656 -1.82 -15.22 -29.25
CA GLY A 656 -1.18 -16.10 -28.29
C GLY A 656 -0.77 -17.45 -28.86
N MET A 657 -0.75 -18.45 -27.99
CA MET A 657 -0.34 -19.81 -28.30
C MET A 657 -1.11 -20.42 -29.49
N PRO A 658 -2.45 -20.28 -29.61
CA PRO A 658 -3.17 -20.76 -30.80
C PRO A 658 -2.70 -20.17 -32.14
N GLY A 659 -2.45 -18.85 -32.20
CA GLY A 659 -1.96 -18.22 -33.42
C GLY A 659 -0.53 -18.61 -33.77
N LEU A 660 0.34 -18.73 -32.77
CA LEU A 660 1.70 -19.26 -32.95
C LEU A 660 1.67 -20.71 -33.46
N THR A 661 0.76 -21.53 -32.94
CA THR A 661 0.57 -22.92 -33.39
C THR A 661 0.16 -22.98 -34.85
N ALA A 662 -0.80 -22.13 -35.26
CA ALA A 662 -1.22 -22.01 -36.65
C ALA A 662 -0.05 -21.59 -37.55
N LEU A 663 0.68 -20.55 -37.14
CA LEU A 663 1.77 -19.97 -37.91
C LEU A 663 2.92 -20.97 -38.12
N TYR A 664 3.41 -21.59 -37.04
CA TYR A 664 4.52 -22.54 -37.14
C TYR A 664 4.13 -23.84 -37.84
N GLY A 665 2.90 -24.33 -37.64
CA GLY A 665 2.42 -25.49 -38.39
C GLY A 665 2.39 -25.22 -39.91
N LEU A 666 2.08 -23.99 -40.32
CA LEU A 666 2.09 -23.60 -41.74
C LEU A 666 3.49 -23.36 -42.29
N GLU A 667 4.31 -22.56 -41.59
CA GLU A 667 5.61 -22.11 -42.11
C GLU A 667 6.73 -23.14 -41.91
N GLU A 668 6.72 -23.87 -40.78
CA GLU A 668 7.82 -24.78 -40.42
C GLU A 668 7.51 -26.24 -40.76
N ILE A 669 6.24 -26.65 -40.70
CA ILE A 669 5.84 -28.05 -40.95
C ILE A 669 5.23 -28.25 -42.33
N CYS A 670 4.31 -27.40 -42.76
CA CYS A 670 3.77 -27.50 -44.12
C CYS A 670 4.67 -26.82 -45.15
N GLU A 671 5.45 -25.81 -44.75
CA GLU A 671 6.27 -25.00 -45.66
C GLU A 671 5.45 -24.46 -46.84
N ILE A 672 4.27 -23.93 -46.54
CA ILE A 672 3.24 -23.58 -47.54
C ILE A 672 3.74 -22.58 -48.60
N LYS A 673 3.26 -22.76 -49.83
CA LYS A 673 3.55 -21.88 -50.97
C LYS A 673 2.28 -21.29 -51.57
N ALA A 674 2.41 -20.09 -52.15
CA ALA A 674 1.32 -19.46 -52.88
C ALA A 674 0.86 -20.38 -54.03
N GLY A 675 -0.47 -20.48 -54.21
CA GLY A 675 -1.10 -21.38 -55.20
C GLY A 675 -1.34 -22.81 -54.72
N GLU A 676 -0.77 -23.24 -53.58
CA GLU A 676 -1.03 -24.56 -53.01
C GLU A 676 -2.44 -24.65 -52.40
N THR A 677 -2.97 -25.87 -52.34
CA THR A 677 -4.27 -26.15 -51.70
C THR A 677 -4.06 -26.75 -50.30
N LEU A 678 -4.59 -26.07 -49.29
CA LEU A 678 -4.56 -26.47 -47.89
C LEU A 678 -5.93 -26.97 -47.42
N LEU A 679 -5.96 -28.15 -46.81
CA LEU A 679 -7.12 -28.62 -46.03
C LEU A 679 -6.90 -28.32 -44.55
N VAL A 680 -7.96 -27.87 -43.87
CA VAL A 680 -8.00 -27.68 -42.42
C VAL A 680 -9.24 -28.35 -41.86
N ASN A 681 -9.09 -29.30 -40.95
CA ASN A 681 -10.22 -29.83 -40.20
C ASN A 681 -10.39 -29.13 -38.85
N ALA A 682 -11.58 -29.22 -38.26
CA ALA A 682 -11.98 -28.38 -37.12
C ALA A 682 -11.68 -26.88 -37.38
N ALA A 683 -11.90 -26.44 -38.62
CA ALA A 683 -11.41 -25.15 -39.12
C ALA A 683 -12.05 -23.96 -38.40
N ALA A 684 -13.22 -24.10 -37.78
CA ALA A 684 -13.86 -23.02 -37.03
C ALA A 684 -13.36 -22.90 -35.58
N GLY A 685 -12.40 -23.73 -35.16
CA GLY A 685 -11.81 -23.70 -33.81
C GLY A 685 -10.72 -22.65 -33.62
N ALA A 686 -10.14 -22.61 -32.42
CA ALA A 686 -9.13 -21.62 -32.01
C ALA A 686 -7.89 -21.58 -32.93
N VAL A 687 -7.34 -22.75 -33.31
CA VAL A 687 -6.18 -22.85 -34.20
C VAL A 687 -6.63 -22.83 -35.67
N GLY A 688 -7.60 -23.66 -36.03
CA GLY A 688 -8.02 -23.85 -37.42
C GLY A 688 -8.47 -22.56 -38.13
N SER A 689 -9.13 -21.64 -37.41
CA SER A 689 -9.62 -20.40 -38.00
C SER A 689 -8.48 -19.43 -38.32
N VAL A 690 -7.40 -19.49 -37.53
CA VAL A 690 -6.17 -18.72 -37.78
C VAL A 690 -5.36 -19.35 -38.90
N VAL A 691 -5.27 -20.69 -38.95
CA VAL A 691 -4.59 -21.43 -40.02
C VAL A 691 -5.13 -21.03 -41.39
N GLY A 692 -6.45 -21.06 -41.57
CA GLY A 692 -7.04 -20.71 -42.86
C GLY A 692 -6.74 -19.28 -43.28
N GLN A 693 -6.88 -18.33 -42.36
CA GLN A 693 -6.60 -16.91 -42.65
C GLN A 693 -5.13 -16.66 -42.99
N ILE A 694 -4.18 -17.24 -42.25
CA ILE A 694 -2.75 -17.13 -42.58
C ILE A 694 -2.45 -17.75 -43.94
N ALA A 695 -3.04 -18.91 -44.26
CA ALA A 695 -2.89 -19.52 -45.57
C ALA A 695 -3.47 -18.64 -46.70
N LYS A 696 -4.61 -17.96 -46.47
CA LYS A 696 -5.13 -16.96 -47.42
C LYS A 696 -4.20 -15.77 -47.59
N ILE A 697 -3.64 -15.23 -46.50
CA ILE A 697 -2.62 -14.16 -46.54
C ILE A 697 -1.40 -14.59 -47.37
N LYS A 698 -1.04 -15.87 -47.33
CA LYS A 698 0.08 -16.47 -48.09
C LYS A 698 -0.28 -16.88 -49.52
N GLY A 699 -1.51 -16.63 -49.97
CA GLY A 699 -1.95 -16.89 -51.34
C GLY A 699 -2.32 -18.35 -51.63
N CYS A 700 -2.65 -19.14 -50.61
CA CYS A 700 -3.12 -20.51 -50.79
C CYS A 700 -4.64 -20.55 -51.08
N ARG A 701 -5.08 -21.65 -51.70
CA ARG A 701 -6.48 -22.07 -51.69
C ARG A 701 -6.75 -22.84 -50.40
N VAL A 702 -7.82 -22.53 -49.69
CA VAL A 702 -8.12 -23.10 -48.37
C VAL A 702 -9.48 -23.80 -48.39
N VAL A 703 -9.46 -25.09 -48.03
CA VAL A 703 -10.64 -25.92 -47.80
C VAL A 703 -10.77 -26.18 -46.30
N GLY A 704 -11.96 -25.95 -45.74
CA GLY A 704 -12.23 -26.11 -44.32
C GLY A 704 -13.42 -27.00 -44.04
N CYS A 705 -13.38 -27.75 -42.93
CA CYS A 705 -14.57 -28.43 -42.41
C CYS A 705 -14.88 -28.02 -40.97
N ALA A 706 -16.18 -28.00 -40.64
CA ALA A 706 -16.68 -27.73 -39.30
C ALA A 706 -17.90 -28.61 -38.97
N GLY A 707 -18.29 -28.65 -37.70
CA GLY A 707 -19.34 -29.55 -37.20
C GLY A 707 -20.76 -28.95 -37.12
N SER A 708 -20.99 -27.77 -37.70
CA SER A 708 -22.30 -27.13 -37.83
C SER A 708 -22.32 -26.13 -38.99
N ASP A 709 -23.50 -25.78 -39.49
CA ASP A 709 -23.65 -24.89 -40.66
C ASP A 709 -23.36 -23.42 -40.31
N GLU A 710 -23.59 -23.01 -39.07
CA GLU A 710 -23.21 -21.68 -38.56
C GLU A 710 -21.68 -21.52 -38.60
N LYS A 711 -20.96 -22.58 -38.24
CA LYS A 711 -19.50 -22.60 -38.31
C LYS A 711 -19.00 -22.58 -39.74
N VAL A 712 -19.68 -23.28 -40.65
CA VAL A 712 -19.35 -23.20 -42.09
C VAL A 712 -19.56 -21.79 -42.63
N SER A 713 -20.64 -21.13 -42.23
CA SER A 713 -20.91 -19.73 -42.60
C SER A 713 -19.81 -18.80 -42.12
N TYR A 714 -19.38 -18.96 -40.86
CA TYR A 714 -18.23 -18.25 -40.31
C TYR A 714 -16.93 -18.49 -41.10
N LEU A 715 -16.65 -19.73 -41.53
CA LEU A 715 -15.47 -20.00 -42.36
C LEU A 715 -15.50 -19.27 -43.71
N LYS A 716 -16.67 -19.16 -44.33
CA LYS A 716 -16.84 -18.40 -45.57
C LYS A 716 -16.59 -16.91 -45.35
N GLU A 717 -17.04 -16.34 -44.23
CA GLU A 717 -16.74 -14.95 -43.83
C GLU A 717 -15.22 -14.72 -43.67
N LEU A 718 -14.48 -15.71 -43.18
CA LEU A 718 -13.01 -15.67 -43.07
C LEU A 718 -12.28 -15.85 -44.41
N GLY A 719 -13.00 -16.06 -45.52
CA GLY A 719 -12.42 -16.18 -46.86
C GLY A 719 -11.94 -17.58 -47.24
N PHE A 720 -12.46 -18.64 -46.62
CA PHE A 720 -12.22 -20.01 -47.07
C PHE A 720 -12.86 -20.24 -48.45
N ASP A 721 -12.12 -20.82 -49.38
CA ASP A 721 -12.56 -21.02 -50.76
C ASP A 721 -13.60 -22.15 -50.89
N TYR A 722 -13.58 -23.11 -49.97
CA TYR A 722 -14.60 -24.14 -49.82
C TYR A 722 -14.75 -24.49 -48.34
N ALA A 723 -15.98 -24.53 -47.84
CA ALA A 723 -16.27 -24.91 -46.47
C ALA A 723 -17.53 -25.78 -46.40
N PHE A 724 -17.47 -26.89 -45.64
CA PHE A 724 -18.58 -27.82 -45.51
C PHE A 724 -18.75 -28.38 -44.10
N ASN A 725 -19.98 -28.81 -43.80
CA ASN A 725 -20.32 -29.41 -42.53
C ASN A 725 -20.16 -30.94 -42.61
N TYR A 726 -19.10 -31.46 -41.98
CA TYR A 726 -18.74 -32.88 -42.10
C TYR A 726 -19.79 -33.83 -41.52
N LYS A 727 -20.73 -33.34 -40.70
CA LYS A 727 -21.80 -34.15 -40.12
C LYS A 727 -23.02 -34.33 -41.03
N THR A 728 -23.13 -33.52 -42.07
CA THR A 728 -24.32 -33.46 -42.93
C THR A 728 -24.08 -33.97 -44.35
N VAL A 729 -22.82 -34.09 -44.75
CA VAL A 729 -22.46 -34.62 -46.07
C VAL A 729 -22.70 -36.13 -46.12
N SER A 730 -23.23 -36.61 -47.24
CA SER A 730 -23.50 -38.04 -47.46
C SER A 730 -22.22 -38.88 -47.58
N SER A 731 -21.14 -38.28 -48.09
CA SER A 731 -19.84 -38.93 -48.25
C SER A 731 -18.72 -37.91 -48.03
N LEU A 732 -17.94 -38.10 -46.96
CA LEU A 732 -16.77 -37.28 -46.68
C LEU A 732 -15.74 -37.37 -47.82
N LYS A 733 -15.55 -38.58 -48.37
CA LYS A 733 -14.62 -38.84 -49.47
C LYS A 733 -14.96 -38.01 -50.70
N ASP A 734 -16.22 -38.05 -51.14
CA ASP A 734 -16.65 -37.39 -52.37
C ASP A 734 -16.67 -35.87 -52.20
N THR A 735 -17.07 -35.37 -51.02
CA THR A 735 -17.03 -33.93 -50.72
C THR A 735 -15.60 -33.39 -50.75
N LEU A 736 -14.63 -34.12 -50.19
CA LEU A 736 -13.23 -33.71 -50.24
C LEU A 736 -12.68 -33.71 -51.67
N LEU A 737 -13.11 -34.64 -52.52
CA LEU A 737 -12.71 -34.68 -53.93
C LEU A 737 -13.35 -33.53 -54.72
N GLU A 738 -14.61 -33.20 -54.47
CA GLU A 738 -15.29 -32.06 -55.07
C GLU A 738 -14.62 -30.73 -54.71
N ALA A 739 -14.26 -30.56 -53.43
CA ALA A 739 -13.63 -29.34 -52.94
C ALA A 739 -12.24 -29.07 -53.55
N ALA A 740 -11.49 -30.14 -53.86
CA ALA A 740 -10.19 -30.08 -54.52
C ALA A 740 -9.94 -31.31 -55.42
N PRO A 741 -10.41 -31.29 -56.69
CA PRO A 741 -10.31 -32.45 -57.59
C PRO A 741 -8.89 -32.91 -57.90
N GLN A 742 -7.92 -32.00 -57.78
CA GLN A 742 -6.49 -32.29 -57.96
C GLN A 742 -5.78 -32.74 -56.66
N GLY A 743 -6.51 -32.81 -55.55
CA GLY A 743 -6.00 -33.16 -54.23
C GLY A 743 -5.36 -32.00 -53.46
N TYR A 744 -4.79 -32.32 -52.31
CA TYR A 744 -4.30 -31.36 -51.32
C TYR A 744 -2.77 -31.36 -51.22
N ASP A 745 -2.16 -30.18 -51.28
CA ASP A 745 -0.73 -30.02 -51.09
C ASP A 745 -0.37 -30.08 -49.61
N CYS A 746 -1.19 -29.45 -48.77
CA CYS A 746 -0.98 -29.38 -47.34
C CYS A 746 -2.24 -29.79 -46.58
N TYR A 747 -2.07 -30.40 -45.42
CA TYR A 747 -3.16 -30.74 -44.52
C TYR A 747 -2.81 -30.38 -43.08
N PHE A 748 -3.61 -29.51 -42.49
CA PHE A 748 -3.50 -29.14 -41.08
C PHE A 748 -4.49 -29.99 -40.26
N GLU A 749 -3.94 -30.95 -39.53
CA GLU A 749 -4.67 -32.02 -38.84
C GLU A 749 -4.84 -31.72 -37.35
N ASN A 750 -6.07 -31.39 -36.94
CA ASN A 750 -6.45 -31.07 -35.56
C ASN A 750 -7.28 -32.18 -34.87
N VAL A 751 -7.82 -33.14 -35.62
CA VAL A 751 -8.90 -34.04 -35.19
C VAL A 751 -8.45 -35.48 -35.01
N GLY A 752 -7.66 -36.03 -35.93
CA GLY A 752 -7.28 -37.44 -35.96
C GLY A 752 -8.42 -38.38 -36.44
N GLY A 753 -8.20 -39.69 -36.28
CA GLY A 753 -9.23 -40.71 -36.50
C GLY A 753 -9.58 -40.99 -37.97
N GLU A 754 -10.85 -41.37 -38.20
CA GLU A 754 -11.35 -41.76 -39.53
C GLU A 754 -11.22 -40.62 -40.56
N PHE A 755 -11.44 -39.37 -40.14
CA PHE A 755 -11.32 -38.21 -41.02
C PHE A 755 -9.94 -38.14 -41.68
N SER A 756 -8.87 -38.31 -40.89
CA SER A 756 -7.49 -38.34 -41.39
C SER A 756 -7.28 -39.45 -42.43
N SER A 757 -7.87 -40.62 -42.20
CA SER A 757 -7.76 -41.79 -43.08
C SER A 757 -8.39 -41.55 -44.45
N VAL A 758 -9.48 -40.76 -44.51
CA VAL A 758 -10.17 -40.40 -45.75
C VAL A 758 -9.40 -39.34 -46.56
N VAL A 759 -8.63 -38.49 -45.88
CA VAL A 759 -7.82 -37.43 -46.51
C VAL A 759 -6.54 -37.98 -47.15
N LEU A 760 -5.85 -38.93 -46.51
CA LEU A 760 -4.53 -39.42 -46.96
C LEU A 760 -4.48 -39.84 -48.46
N PRO A 761 -5.46 -40.59 -49.00
CA PRO A 761 -5.49 -40.93 -50.42
C PRO A 761 -5.69 -39.74 -51.37
N GLN A 762 -6.18 -38.61 -50.85
CA GLN A 762 -6.49 -37.40 -51.60
C GLN A 762 -5.38 -36.35 -51.52
N MET A 763 -4.30 -36.62 -50.77
CA MET A 763 -3.10 -35.79 -50.79
C MET A 763 -2.42 -35.85 -52.16
N LYS A 764 -1.79 -34.77 -52.58
CA LYS A 764 -0.91 -34.74 -53.76
C LYS A 764 0.41 -35.44 -53.48
N GLN A 765 1.15 -35.75 -54.54
CA GLN A 765 2.53 -36.21 -54.41
C GLN A 765 3.36 -35.16 -53.65
N PHE A 766 4.24 -35.62 -52.77
CA PHE A 766 5.04 -34.81 -51.84
C PHE A 766 4.24 -34.05 -50.77
N GLY A 767 2.95 -34.35 -50.60
CA GLY A 767 2.06 -33.71 -49.64
C GLY A 767 2.62 -33.62 -48.21
N ARG A 768 2.30 -32.54 -47.51
CA ARG A 768 2.82 -32.24 -46.16
C ARG A 768 1.69 -32.11 -45.14
N ILE A 769 1.79 -32.81 -44.03
CA ILE A 769 0.74 -32.91 -43.01
C ILE A 769 1.29 -32.44 -41.68
N ALA A 770 0.72 -31.35 -41.17
CA ALA A 770 1.00 -30.83 -39.84
C ALA A 770 0.01 -31.40 -38.83
N VAL A 771 0.48 -32.27 -37.94
CA VAL A 771 -0.34 -32.94 -36.93
C VAL A 771 -0.32 -32.12 -35.64
N CYS A 772 -1.37 -31.33 -35.44
CA CYS A 772 -1.53 -30.44 -34.29
C CYS A 772 -2.31 -31.11 -33.14
N GLY A 773 -3.26 -32.00 -33.45
CA GLY A 773 -4.13 -32.58 -32.44
C GLY A 773 -4.83 -33.86 -32.89
N SER A 774 -5.47 -34.52 -31.94
CA SER A 774 -6.22 -35.76 -32.16
C SER A 774 -7.49 -35.80 -31.31
N ILE A 775 -8.25 -34.69 -31.27
CA ILE A 775 -9.36 -34.53 -30.33
C ILE A 775 -10.46 -35.60 -30.47
N ALA A 776 -10.59 -36.22 -31.65
CA ALA A 776 -11.55 -37.30 -31.87
C ALA A 776 -11.31 -38.51 -30.96
N THR A 777 -10.06 -38.74 -30.53
CA THR A 777 -9.69 -39.92 -29.73
C THR A 777 -9.48 -39.62 -28.24
N TYR A 778 -9.59 -38.35 -27.82
CA TYR A 778 -9.27 -37.95 -26.44
C TYR A 778 -10.17 -38.56 -25.37
N ASN A 779 -11.38 -38.97 -25.75
CA ASN A 779 -12.38 -39.55 -24.85
C ASN A 779 -12.52 -41.06 -25.01
N ASP A 780 -11.69 -41.70 -25.83
CA ASP A 780 -11.74 -43.15 -26.01
C ASP A 780 -11.25 -43.85 -24.74
N THR A 781 -11.99 -44.87 -24.31
CA THR A 781 -11.60 -45.73 -23.19
C THR A 781 -10.76 -46.92 -23.61
N GLU A 782 -10.69 -47.17 -24.92
CA GLU A 782 -9.98 -48.29 -25.54
C GLU A 782 -9.10 -47.79 -26.69
N LEU A 783 -7.98 -48.49 -26.93
CA LEU A 783 -7.09 -48.19 -28.05
C LEU A 783 -7.81 -48.42 -29.38
N GLN A 784 -7.92 -47.36 -30.18
CA GLN A 784 -8.53 -47.45 -31.51
C GLN A 784 -7.55 -48.04 -32.52
N THR A 785 -8.05 -48.87 -33.43
CA THR A 785 -7.32 -49.37 -34.59
C THR A 785 -7.74 -48.59 -35.84
N GLY A 786 -6.79 -48.30 -36.73
CA GLY A 786 -7.02 -47.52 -37.95
C GLY A 786 -6.35 -48.16 -39.16
N PRO A 787 -6.70 -47.73 -40.39
CA PRO A 787 -6.08 -48.25 -41.59
C PRO A 787 -4.58 -47.92 -41.63
N TYR A 788 -3.79 -48.84 -42.17
CA TYR A 788 -2.34 -48.63 -42.31
C TYR A 788 -2.03 -47.55 -43.33
N VAL A 789 -1.28 -46.53 -42.91
CA VAL A 789 -0.95 -45.36 -43.75
C VAL A 789 0.15 -45.63 -44.79
N HIS A 790 0.91 -46.72 -44.63
CA HIS A 790 2.15 -47.00 -45.37
C HIS A 790 2.01 -46.87 -46.89
N THR A 791 0.94 -47.41 -47.49
CA THR A 791 0.71 -47.35 -48.94
C THR A 791 0.65 -45.89 -49.44
N GLN A 792 -0.10 -45.03 -48.77
CA GLN A 792 -0.20 -43.63 -49.17
C GLN A 792 1.10 -42.87 -48.92
N MET A 793 1.76 -43.11 -47.78
CA MET A 793 3.04 -42.50 -47.45
C MET A 793 4.12 -42.83 -48.48
N ILE A 794 4.25 -44.10 -48.88
CA ILE A 794 5.27 -44.57 -49.84
C ILE A 794 4.98 -44.03 -51.24
N PHE A 795 3.79 -44.29 -51.78
CA PHE A 795 3.52 -44.00 -53.20
C PHE A 795 3.32 -42.51 -53.50
N LYS A 796 2.80 -41.73 -52.54
CA LYS A 796 2.69 -40.27 -52.68
C LYS A 796 3.89 -39.53 -52.07
N GLN A 797 4.82 -40.22 -51.41
CA GLN A 797 6.01 -39.63 -50.79
C GLN A 797 5.65 -38.51 -49.80
N LEU A 798 4.67 -38.78 -48.93
CA LEU A 798 4.13 -37.78 -48.00
C LEU A 798 5.08 -37.54 -46.82
N ARG A 799 5.03 -36.33 -46.26
CA ARG A 799 5.58 -36.00 -44.93
C ARG A 799 4.43 -35.80 -43.95
N MET A 800 4.45 -36.49 -42.82
CA MET A 800 3.50 -36.32 -41.72
C MET A 800 4.28 -36.10 -40.43
N GLU A 801 4.09 -34.94 -39.81
CA GLU A 801 4.88 -34.54 -38.64
C GLU A 801 4.00 -33.94 -37.54
N GLY A 802 4.13 -34.48 -36.34
CA GLY A 802 3.55 -33.92 -35.13
C GLY A 802 4.43 -32.85 -34.51
N PHE A 803 3.81 -31.80 -33.98
CA PHE A 803 4.55 -30.69 -33.38
C PHE A 803 3.88 -30.17 -32.11
N LEU A 804 4.70 -29.57 -31.25
CA LEU A 804 4.27 -28.72 -30.15
C LEU A 804 4.87 -27.34 -30.38
N VAL A 805 4.03 -26.32 -30.26
CA VAL A 805 4.38 -24.90 -30.50
C VAL A 805 5.66 -24.46 -29.78
N PHE A 806 5.93 -25.02 -28.59
CA PHE A 806 7.09 -24.70 -27.76
C PHE A 806 8.45 -25.02 -28.41
N ARG A 807 8.50 -25.82 -29.50
CA ARG A 807 9.74 -26.08 -30.26
C ARG A 807 10.36 -24.79 -30.81
N TRP A 808 9.54 -23.76 -31.06
CA TRP A 808 9.96 -22.48 -31.61
C TRP A 808 9.77 -21.29 -30.66
N LYS A 809 9.82 -21.51 -29.34
CA LYS A 809 9.68 -20.45 -28.32
C LYS A 809 10.59 -19.24 -28.56
N HIS A 810 11.78 -19.47 -29.15
CA HIS A 810 12.74 -18.42 -29.51
C HIS A 810 12.25 -17.46 -30.62
N LYS A 811 11.24 -17.85 -31.41
CA LYS A 811 10.62 -17.04 -32.48
C LYS A 811 9.36 -16.29 -32.01
N ASP A 812 8.88 -16.54 -30.78
CA ASP A 812 7.55 -16.11 -30.35
C ASP A 812 7.39 -14.59 -30.35
N HIS A 813 8.40 -13.85 -29.91
CA HIS A 813 8.34 -12.39 -29.83
C HIS A 813 8.01 -11.76 -31.19
N ASP A 814 8.79 -12.08 -32.22
CA ASP A 814 8.62 -11.52 -33.57
C ASP A 814 7.36 -12.06 -34.25
N SER A 815 7.01 -13.31 -33.98
CA SER A 815 5.82 -13.96 -34.52
C SER A 815 4.53 -13.36 -33.96
N ILE A 816 4.49 -13.08 -32.65
CA ILE A 816 3.35 -12.41 -31.99
C ILE A 816 3.18 -11.01 -32.55
N LYS A 817 4.28 -10.26 -32.73
CA LYS A 817 4.24 -8.93 -33.33
C LYS A 817 3.65 -8.96 -34.73
N ARG A 818 4.11 -9.90 -35.58
CA ARG A 818 3.58 -10.07 -36.94
C ARG A 818 2.09 -10.42 -36.97
N ILE A 819 1.65 -11.29 -36.06
CA ILE A 819 0.23 -11.65 -35.95
C ILE A 819 -0.60 -10.44 -35.48
N LEU A 820 -0.11 -9.70 -34.48
CA LEU A 820 -0.75 -8.48 -34.00
C LEU A 820 -0.90 -7.44 -35.12
N ASP A 821 0.13 -7.28 -35.96
CA ASP A 821 0.09 -6.36 -37.11
C ASP A 821 -0.99 -6.79 -38.12
N TRP A 822 -1.13 -8.08 -38.43
CA TRP A 822 -2.22 -8.57 -39.27
C TRP A 822 -3.62 -8.36 -38.67
N VAL A 823 -3.75 -8.46 -37.35
CA VAL A 823 -5.01 -8.15 -36.66
C VAL A 823 -5.33 -6.65 -36.77
N LYS A 824 -4.33 -5.78 -36.53
CA LYS A 824 -4.47 -4.32 -36.67
C LYS A 824 -4.85 -3.89 -38.09
N GLU A 825 -4.28 -4.56 -39.09
CA GLU A 825 -4.55 -4.31 -40.51
C GLU A 825 -5.90 -4.90 -40.97
N GLY A 826 -6.62 -5.62 -40.11
CA GLY A 826 -7.88 -6.29 -40.46
C GLY A 826 -7.70 -7.51 -41.37
N LYS A 827 -6.45 -7.94 -41.61
CA LYS A 827 -6.15 -9.15 -42.40
C LYS A 827 -6.46 -10.44 -41.64
N LEU A 828 -6.54 -10.36 -40.33
CA LEU A 828 -6.83 -11.50 -39.45
C LEU A 828 -7.94 -11.11 -38.47
N GLN A 829 -9.09 -11.75 -38.62
CA GLN A 829 -10.27 -11.57 -37.77
C GLN A 829 -10.23 -12.53 -36.59
N CYS A 830 -10.55 -12.01 -35.40
CA CYS A 830 -10.52 -12.73 -34.14
C CYS A 830 -11.95 -12.97 -33.64
N ARG A 831 -12.30 -14.24 -33.35
CA ARG A 831 -13.55 -14.59 -32.67
C ARG A 831 -13.26 -15.38 -31.41
N GLU A 832 -13.83 -14.92 -30.31
CA GLU A 832 -13.78 -15.58 -29.01
C GLU A 832 -15.19 -16.03 -28.58
N HIS A 833 -15.25 -17.15 -27.90
CA HIS A 833 -16.44 -17.64 -27.22
C HIS A 833 -16.24 -17.44 -25.72
N VAL A 834 -16.88 -16.40 -25.18
CA VAL A 834 -16.69 -15.97 -23.79
C VAL A 834 -17.73 -16.61 -22.89
N THR A 835 -17.27 -17.28 -21.83
CA THR A 835 -18.10 -17.71 -20.70
C THR A 835 -17.79 -16.80 -19.51
N GLU A 836 -18.80 -16.27 -18.83
CA GLU A 836 -18.59 -15.43 -17.64
C GLU A 836 -18.62 -16.26 -16.35
N GLY A 837 -17.77 -15.91 -15.40
CA GLY A 837 -17.73 -16.51 -14.06
C GLY A 837 -16.72 -17.66 -13.91
N PHE A 838 -15.89 -17.58 -12.87
CA PHE A 838 -14.85 -18.58 -12.56
C PHE A 838 -15.43 -19.97 -12.21
N GLU A 839 -16.63 -19.99 -11.65
CA GLU A 839 -17.32 -21.22 -11.27
C GLU A 839 -17.73 -22.06 -12.51
N ASN A 840 -17.78 -21.44 -13.70
CA ASN A 840 -18.19 -22.09 -14.94
C ASN A 840 -17.04 -22.76 -15.71
N MET A 841 -15.81 -22.76 -15.16
CA MET A 841 -14.63 -23.34 -15.82
C MET A 841 -14.83 -24.81 -16.27
N PRO A 842 -15.32 -25.75 -15.43
CA PRO A 842 -15.57 -27.13 -15.87
C PRO A 842 -16.60 -27.23 -16.99
N ALA A 843 -17.70 -26.48 -16.88
CA ALA A 843 -18.77 -26.45 -17.88
C ALA A 843 -18.26 -25.95 -19.24
N ALA A 844 -17.48 -24.86 -19.24
CA ALA A 844 -16.87 -24.31 -20.44
C ALA A 844 -15.89 -25.29 -21.10
N PHE A 845 -15.07 -25.99 -20.31
CA PHE A 845 -14.16 -27.01 -20.80
C PHE A 845 -14.89 -28.19 -21.47
N MET A 846 -15.93 -28.72 -20.83
CA MET A 846 -16.74 -29.80 -21.39
C MET A 846 -17.51 -29.35 -22.64
N ALA A 847 -18.07 -28.14 -22.65
CA ALA A 847 -18.75 -27.59 -23.83
C ALA A 847 -17.80 -27.45 -25.03
N MET A 848 -16.56 -27.01 -24.79
CA MET A 848 -15.52 -26.92 -25.81
C MET A 848 -15.16 -28.29 -26.38
N LEU A 849 -15.03 -29.33 -25.55
CA LEU A 849 -14.78 -30.71 -26.04
C LEU A 849 -15.92 -31.29 -26.89
N LYS A 850 -17.16 -30.83 -26.67
CA LYS A 850 -18.32 -31.16 -27.54
C LYS A 850 -18.36 -30.33 -28.83
N GLY A 851 -17.45 -29.38 -28.97
CA GLY A 851 -17.39 -28.46 -30.10
C GLY A 851 -18.50 -27.42 -30.08
N ALA A 852 -18.93 -26.94 -28.91
CA ALA A 852 -19.94 -25.88 -28.80
C ALA A 852 -19.39 -24.48 -29.17
N ASN A 853 -18.11 -24.22 -28.96
CA ASN A 853 -17.48 -22.93 -29.23
C ASN A 853 -17.17 -22.72 -30.72
N THR A 854 -17.24 -21.47 -31.17
CA THR A 854 -16.67 -20.99 -32.43
C THR A 854 -15.51 -20.07 -32.08
N GLY A 855 -14.34 -20.29 -32.68
CA GLY A 855 -13.11 -19.60 -32.29
C GLY A 855 -12.56 -20.04 -30.94
N LYS A 856 -11.84 -19.15 -30.25
CA LYS A 856 -11.17 -19.45 -28.99
C LYS A 856 -12.14 -19.37 -27.80
N ALA A 857 -12.24 -20.45 -27.01
CA ALA A 857 -13.00 -20.43 -25.77
C ALA A 857 -12.19 -19.78 -24.64
N ILE A 858 -12.80 -18.78 -23.97
CA ILE A 858 -12.20 -17.96 -22.92
C ILE A 858 -13.21 -17.83 -21.77
N ILE A 859 -12.71 -17.75 -20.54
CA ILE A 859 -13.50 -17.41 -19.36
C ILE A 859 -13.13 -16.00 -18.93
N LYS A 860 -14.15 -15.18 -18.71
CA LYS A 860 -14.02 -13.83 -18.13
C LYS A 860 -14.41 -13.88 -16.65
N ILE A 861 -13.55 -13.32 -15.81
CA ILE A 861 -13.67 -13.35 -14.35
C ILE A 861 -14.43 -12.14 -13.83
#